data_AF-A0A3B1J825-F1
#
_entry.id   AF-A0A3B1J825-F1
#
_cell.length_a   1.000
_cell.length_b   1.000
_cell.length_c   1.000
_cell.angle_alpha   90.00
_cell.angle_beta   90.00
_cell.angle_gamma   90.00
#
_symmetry.space_group_name_H-M   'P 1'
#
loop_
_entity.id
_entity.type
_entity.pdbx_description
1 polymer ?
#
loop_
_entity_poly.entity_id
_entity_poly.type
_entity_poly.pdbx_seq_one_letter_code
_entity_poly.pdbx_strand_id
1 'polypeptide(L)'
;MEDHCRNFSRPDLNRFLQLDPYIKPYEGDIQRRYRLFEECLARLEKAEGGFDQFTRSYQSYGVHRRSDSTLLLKEWAPGAQALYLTGDFNAWEKLSHPFTPKAFGKWELSLPPKPDGSPAIQHLSKLKLVVLTKDGAYLFRISPWATYVTKTLDSVTYDWIHWDPPQPYKCQHRRPPQPRCPRIYEAHVGIASPREEIASYKNFILDVLPRVKDLGYNCLQLMAVMEHAYYASFGYQVTNFFAASSRFGTPDDLKALVDRAHSLGIIVLLDMVHSHASSNTEDGLNYFDGTDSCFFHAGPRGEHSHWGSRLFNYSSWEVSRFLLSNLRWWMDEYGFDGFRFDGVTSMLYHHHGVGVSFSGSYCEYFGMQVDEDAVVHLMLSNYILHKLYPDCITIAEDVSGMPGLCRPIQEGGLGFDHRLAMAVPDKWIQALVGDKSLAFWLMDKEMYTNMSALITMTPVIDRGMQLHKLIRLLTHSLGGEGYLNFMGNEFGHPEWLDFPRKGNEESYRYARRQYNLVDTEHLRYRQLYAFDRDMNQTEDKYGWLSSGPAVVSTLDQADKVIVFERAKLLFIFNFHPSASFSHYRVAVQHAGKYKIQLNSDEVRYGGHGRIQSDTEFFTEPMAFRNQLRSFLIYIPCRTALVLANEDHDYSR
;
A
#
# COMPACT_ATOMS: atom_id res chain seq x y z
N MET A 1 -3.78 -42.77 23.51
CA MET A 1 -2.85 -41.91 24.28
C MET A 1 -1.44 -42.38 23.95
N GLU A 2 -0.83 -41.77 22.96
CA GLU A 2 0.63 -41.67 22.82
C GLU A 2 0.84 -40.28 22.26
N ASP A 3 1.23 -39.40 23.17
CA ASP A 3 1.38 -37.97 22.96
C ASP A 3 2.69 -37.76 22.20
N HIS A 4 2.61 -37.72 20.87
CA HIS A 4 3.71 -37.18 20.06
C HIS A 4 3.76 -35.66 20.29
N CYS A 5 4.28 -35.27 21.45
CA CYS A 5 4.76 -33.93 21.73
C CYS A 5 5.90 -33.67 20.75
N ARG A 6 5.57 -33.19 19.54
CA ARG A 6 6.53 -32.56 18.66
C ARG A 6 7.13 -31.42 19.46
N ASN A 7 8.45 -31.43 19.65
CA ASN A 7 9.19 -30.29 20.19
C ASN A 7 9.05 -29.14 19.20
N PHE A 8 7.94 -28.39 19.29
CA PHE A 8 7.76 -27.12 18.62
C PHE A 8 8.84 -26.16 19.13
N SER A 9 9.45 -25.42 18.21
CA SER A 9 10.51 -24.52 18.60
C SER A 9 9.91 -23.34 19.35
N ARG A 10 10.62 -22.80 20.33
CA ARG A 10 10.19 -21.54 20.96
C ARG A 10 10.74 -20.39 20.13
N PRO A 11 10.01 -19.27 19.98
CA PRO A 11 10.59 -18.09 19.38
C PRO A 11 11.79 -17.63 20.22
N ASP A 12 12.83 -17.12 19.57
CA ASP A 12 13.97 -16.49 20.25
C ASP A 12 13.59 -15.07 20.68
N LEU A 13 12.94 -14.98 21.84
CA LEU A 13 12.47 -13.71 22.40
C LEU A 13 13.58 -12.85 22.99
N ASN A 14 14.82 -13.34 23.08
CA ASN A 14 15.89 -12.62 23.78
C ASN A 14 16.11 -11.22 23.21
N ARG A 15 16.18 -11.12 21.87
CA ARG A 15 16.36 -9.83 21.20
C ARG A 15 15.15 -8.92 21.35
N PHE A 16 13.94 -9.48 21.25
CA PHE A 16 12.72 -8.69 21.38
C PHE A 16 12.60 -8.11 22.80
N LEU A 17 12.83 -8.93 23.83
CA LEU A 17 12.82 -8.49 25.24
C LEU A 17 13.97 -7.53 25.58
N GLN A 18 15.11 -7.62 24.87
CA GLN A 18 16.21 -6.67 25.03
C GLN A 18 15.85 -5.29 24.46
N LEU A 19 15.19 -5.26 23.31
CA LEU A 19 14.73 -4.02 22.68
C LEU A 19 13.53 -3.41 23.43
N ASP A 20 12.65 -4.27 23.94
CA ASP A 20 11.43 -3.87 24.63
C ASP A 20 11.13 -4.77 25.85
N PRO A 21 11.68 -4.41 27.03
CA PRO A 21 11.47 -5.18 28.26
C PRO A 21 10.01 -5.20 28.75
N TYR A 22 9.16 -4.26 28.32
CA TYR A 22 7.77 -4.14 28.77
C TYR A 22 6.88 -5.28 28.24
N ILE A 23 7.36 -6.03 27.25
CA ILE A 23 6.69 -7.21 26.71
C ILE A 23 6.77 -8.42 27.62
N LYS A 24 7.70 -8.44 28.59
CA LYS A 24 7.95 -9.63 29.43
C LYS A 24 6.70 -10.27 30.04
N PRO A 25 5.71 -9.51 30.56
CA PRO A 25 4.46 -10.09 31.09
C PRO A 25 3.61 -10.84 30.05
N TYR A 26 3.78 -10.54 28.76
CA TYR A 26 2.99 -11.06 27.64
C TYR A 26 3.73 -12.14 26.83
N GLU A 27 4.90 -12.60 27.30
CA GLU A 27 5.67 -13.68 26.67
C GLU A 27 4.82 -14.94 26.43
N GLY A 28 3.89 -15.25 27.34
CA GLY A 28 2.97 -16.39 27.19
C GLY A 28 2.06 -16.28 25.98
N ASP A 29 1.55 -15.07 25.68
CA ASP A 29 0.72 -14.81 24.49
C ASP A 29 1.54 -14.95 23.21
N ILE A 30 2.76 -14.42 23.20
CA ILE A 30 3.67 -14.51 22.04
C ILE A 30 4.08 -15.95 21.76
N GLN A 31 4.45 -16.71 22.79
CA GLN A 31 4.79 -18.13 22.65
C GLN A 31 3.59 -18.96 22.17
N ARG A 32 2.37 -18.63 22.63
CA ARG A 32 1.14 -19.29 22.15
C ARG A 32 0.91 -19.00 20.66
N ARG A 33 0.96 -17.74 20.24
CA ARG A 33 0.82 -17.34 18.83
C ARG A 33 1.85 -18.00 17.93
N TYR A 34 3.11 -18.02 18.35
CA TYR A 34 4.18 -18.68 17.60
C TYR A 34 3.94 -20.18 17.45
N ARG A 35 3.47 -20.86 18.50
CA ARG A 35 3.10 -22.28 18.42
C ARG A 35 1.97 -22.53 17.43
N LEU A 36 0.90 -21.72 17.48
CA LEU A 36 -0.22 -21.83 16.54
C LEU A 36 0.26 -21.63 15.09
N PHE A 37 1.15 -20.66 14.86
CA PHE A 37 1.81 -20.45 13.57
C PHE A 37 2.59 -21.70 13.13
N GLU A 38 3.44 -22.28 13.98
CA GLU A 38 4.22 -23.48 13.63
C GLU A 38 3.34 -24.70 13.36
N GLU A 39 2.27 -24.87 14.13
CA GLU A 39 1.28 -25.93 13.93
C GLU A 39 0.59 -25.80 12.57
N CYS A 40 0.13 -24.58 12.23
CA CYS A 40 -0.47 -24.29 10.94
C CYS A 40 0.52 -24.46 9.78
N LEU A 41 1.74 -23.93 9.92
CA LEU A 41 2.80 -24.08 8.92
C LEU A 41 3.14 -25.56 8.70
N ALA A 42 3.29 -26.35 9.76
CA ALA A 42 3.58 -27.78 9.66
C ALA A 42 2.43 -28.56 8.99
N ARG A 43 1.18 -28.12 9.15
CA ARG A 43 0.04 -28.68 8.41
C ARG A 43 0.10 -28.32 6.94
N LEU A 44 0.44 -27.08 6.59
CA LEU A 44 0.62 -26.64 5.21
C LEU A 44 1.78 -27.37 4.52
N GLU A 45 2.89 -27.59 5.23
CA GLU A 45 4.05 -28.31 4.68
C GLU A 45 3.77 -29.79 4.41
N LYS A 46 2.86 -30.39 5.19
CA LYS A 46 2.38 -31.76 4.94
C LYS A 46 1.29 -31.83 3.89
N ALA A 47 0.64 -30.71 3.58
CA ALA A 47 -0.43 -30.67 2.60
C ALA A 47 0.16 -30.73 1.19
N GLU A 48 -0.47 -31.48 0.28
CA GLU A 48 -0.32 -31.40 -1.18
C GLU A 48 1.10 -31.15 -1.77
N GLY A 49 2.18 -31.54 -1.08
CA GLY A 49 3.57 -31.31 -1.52
C GLY A 49 4.27 -30.05 -0.98
N GLY A 50 3.77 -29.43 0.10
CA GLY A 50 4.38 -28.28 0.77
C GLY A 50 3.54 -27.00 0.65
N PHE A 51 3.89 -25.96 1.44
CA PHE A 51 3.18 -24.68 1.32
C PHE A 51 3.36 -24.05 -0.07
N ASP A 52 4.48 -24.34 -0.76
CA ASP A 52 4.73 -23.85 -2.12
C ASP A 52 3.62 -24.30 -3.08
N GLN A 53 3.29 -25.59 -3.10
CA GLN A 53 2.22 -26.13 -3.92
C GLN A 53 0.84 -25.68 -3.42
N PHE A 54 0.65 -25.58 -2.10
CA PHE A 54 -0.60 -25.10 -1.50
C PHE A 54 -0.96 -23.69 -1.98
N THR A 55 0.02 -22.78 -2.02
CA THR A 55 -0.18 -21.40 -2.50
C THR A 55 -0.36 -21.27 -4.02
N ARG A 56 -0.13 -22.34 -4.80
CA ARG A 56 -0.43 -22.37 -6.25
C ARG A 56 -1.81 -22.93 -6.56
N SER A 57 -2.74 -22.92 -5.59
CA SER A 57 -4.08 -23.47 -5.81
C SER A 57 -4.85 -22.75 -6.92
N TYR A 58 -4.51 -21.49 -7.21
CA TYR A 58 -5.03 -20.75 -8.36
C TYR A 58 -4.76 -21.42 -9.72
N GLN A 59 -3.82 -22.37 -9.81
CA GLN A 59 -3.56 -23.17 -11.02
C GLN A 59 -4.52 -24.36 -11.20
N SER A 60 -5.44 -24.55 -10.24
CA SER A 60 -6.43 -25.63 -10.27
C SER A 60 -7.85 -25.16 -10.01
N TYR A 61 -8.05 -24.16 -9.16
CA TYR A 61 -9.34 -23.53 -8.89
C TYR A 61 -9.66 -22.45 -9.91
N GLY A 62 -10.94 -22.23 -10.21
CA GLY A 62 -11.38 -21.41 -11.34
C GLY A 62 -11.38 -22.21 -12.64
N VAL A 63 -11.11 -21.57 -13.79
CA VAL A 63 -11.13 -22.20 -15.12
C VAL A 63 -9.70 -22.32 -15.66
N HIS A 64 -9.30 -23.53 -16.05
CA HIS A 64 -7.96 -23.83 -16.55
C HIS A 64 -7.98 -24.64 -17.84
N ARG A 65 -7.32 -24.11 -18.88
CA ARG A 65 -7.12 -24.83 -20.13
C ARG A 65 -5.94 -25.79 -20.04
N ARG A 66 -6.15 -27.04 -20.42
CA ARG A 66 -5.12 -28.08 -20.57
C ARG A 66 -4.50 -28.02 -21.97
N SER A 67 -3.40 -28.74 -22.14
CA SER A 67 -2.66 -28.80 -23.42
C SER A 67 -3.45 -29.40 -24.58
N ASP A 68 -4.48 -30.19 -24.29
CA ASP A 68 -5.42 -30.79 -25.23
C ASP A 68 -6.67 -29.92 -25.47
N SER A 69 -6.66 -28.65 -25.05
CA SER A 69 -7.78 -27.71 -25.07
C SER A 69 -8.97 -28.07 -24.15
N THR A 70 -8.87 -29.13 -23.35
CA THR A 70 -9.88 -29.43 -22.31
C THR A 70 -9.88 -28.33 -21.26
N LEU A 71 -11.05 -27.84 -20.86
CA LEU A 71 -11.19 -26.90 -19.76
C LEU A 71 -11.54 -27.66 -18.48
N LEU A 72 -10.74 -27.49 -17.44
CA LEU A 72 -11.04 -27.96 -16.10
C LEU A 72 -11.50 -26.80 -15.24
N LEU A 73 -12.60 -27.02 -14.52
CA LEU A 73 -13.13 -26.08 -13.57
C LEU A 73 -13.17 -26.69 -12.19
N LYS A 74 -12.83 -25.91 -11.17
CA LYS A 74 -12.91 -26.34 -9.78
C LYS A 74 -13.32 -25.21 -8.85
N GLU A 75 -14.27 -25.51 -7.96
CA GLU A 75 -14.81 -24.56 -6.99
C GLU A 75 -14.93 -25.18 -5.59
N TRP A 76 -15.00 -24.33 -4.56
CA TRP A 76 -15.30 -24.72 -3.19
C TRP A 76 -16.61 -24.08 -2.74
N ALA A 77 -17.66 -24.89 -2.61
CA ALA A 77 -19.01 -24.45 -2.26
C ALA A 77 -19.67 -25.51 -1.36
N PRO A 78 -19.25 -25.65 -0.10
CA PRO A 78 -19.69 -26.73 0.79
C PRO A 78 -21.18 -26.66 1.15
N GLY A 79 -21.78 -25.46 1.13
CA GLY A 79 -23.20 -25.24 1.39
C GLY A 79 -24.12 -25.53 0.21
N ALA A 80 -23.57 -25.66 -1.00
CA ALA A 80 -24.33 -25.89 -2.23
C ALA A 80 -24.91 -27.31 -2.26
N GLN A 81 -26.17 -27.44 -2.72
CA GLN A 81 -26.79 -28.72 -3.02
C GLN A 81 -26.33 -29.24 -4.39
N ALA A 82 -26.20 -28.36 -5.38
CA ALA A 82 -25.60 -28.64 -6.67
C ALA A 82 -24.97 -27.38 -7.26
N LEU A 83 -23.99 -27.56 -8.15
CA LEU A 83 -23.29 -26.48 -8.82
C LEU A 83 -23.29 -26.73 -10.33
N TYR A 84 -23.53 -25.69 -11.12
CA TYR A 84 -23.53 -25.75 -12.59
C TYR A 84 -22.75 -24.59 -13.18
N LEU A 85 -22.27 -24.75 -14.40
CA LEU A 85 -21.72 -23.66 -15.21
C LEU A 85 -22.74 -23.21 -16.26
N THR A 86 -22.86 -21.90 -16.45
CA THR A 86 -23.66 -21.31 -17.52
C THR A 86 -22.95 -20.07 -18.10
N GLY A 87 -23.32 -19.66 -19.30
CA GLY A 87 -22.75 -18.48 -19.95
C GLY A 87 -23.07 -18.41 -21.43
N ASP A 88 -22.34 -17.58 -22.17
CA ASP A 88 -22.58 -17.41 -23.62
C ASP A 88 -22.37 -18.72 -24.38
N PHE A 89 -21.40 -19.55 -23.94
CA PHE A 89 -21.02 -20.80 -24.61
C PHE A 89 -22.14 -21.85 -24.68
N ASN A 90 -23.14 -21.77 -23.78
CA ASN A 90 -24.27 -22.68 -23.73
C ASN A 90 -25.63 -21.96 -23.78
N ALA A 91 -25.66 -20.75 -24.35
CA ALA A 91 -26.86 -19.92 -24.44
C ALA A 91 -27.57 -19.69 -23.09
N TRP A 92 -26.78 -19.58 -22.01
CA TRP A 92 -27.24 -19.36 -20.64
C TRP A 92 -28.15 -20.47 -20.06
N GLU A 93 -28.10 -21.68 -20.63
CA GLU A 93 -28.86 -22.84 -20.12
C GLU A 93 -28.33 -23.30 -18.76
N LYS A 94 -29.15 -23.13 -17.71
CA LYS A 94 -28.71 -23.14 -16.30
C LYS A 94 -28.19 -24.48 -15.81
N LEU A 95 -28.76 -25.59 -16.29
CA LEU A 95 -28.56 -26.92 -15.71
C LEU A 95 -27.76 -27.86 -16.60
N SER A 96 -27.32 -27.38 -17.78
CA SER A 96 -26.71 -28.22 -18.82
C SER A 96 -25.31 -28.73 -18.48
N HIS A 97 -24.55 -28.03 -17.63
CA HIS A 97 -23.17 -28.38 -17.29
C HIS A 97 -22.98 -28.54 -15.77
N PRO A 98 -23.46 -29.64 -15.17
CA PRO A 98 -23.33 -29.89 -13.73
C PRO A 98 -21.89 -30.21 -13.34
N PHE A 99 -21.43 -29.62 -12.23
CA PHE A 99 -20.19 -30.04 -11.58
C PHE A 99 -20.40 -31.35 -10.83
N THR A 100 -19.34 -32.16 -10.78
CA THR A 100 -19.29 -33.37 -9.96
C THR A 100 -18.82 -33.00 -8.54
N PRO A 101 -19.58 -33.35 -7.48
CA PRO A 101 -19.13 -33.13 -6.11
C PRO A 101 -17.91 -33.98 -5.79
N LYS A 102 -17.02 -33.42 -4.98
CA LYS A 102 -15.79 -34.04 -4.46
C LYS A 102 -15.75 -33.93 -2.94
N ALA A 103 -14.78 -34.58 -2.34
CA ALA A 103 -14.56 -34.50 -0.90
C ALA A 103 -14.39 -33.05 -0.43
N PHE A 104 -14.77 -32.78 0.82
CA PHE A 104 -14.60 -31.48 1.50
C PHE A 104 -15.36 -30.31 0.85
N GLY A 105 -16.49 -30.58 0.18
CA GLY A 105 -17.35 -29.55 -0.41
C GLY A 105 -16.77 -28.89 -1.66
N LYS A 106 -15.82 -29.57 -2.31
CA LYS A 106 -15.23 -29.16 -3.59
C LYS A 106 -16.06 -29.69 -4.74
N TRP A 107 -16.01 -29.01 -5.88
CA TRP A 107 -16.78 -29.33 -7.08
C TRP A 107 -15.85 -29.25 -8.29
N GLU A 108 -15.95 -30.21 -9.21
CA GLU A 108 -15.13 -30.23 -10.43
C GLU A 108 -15.97 -30.46 -11.68
N LEU A 109 -15.64 -29.77 -12.78
CA LEU A 109 -16.25 -29.94 -14.09
C LEU A 109 -15.14 -30.02 -15.14
N SER A 110 -15.29 -30.92 -16.10
CA SER A 110 -14.39 -31.03 -17.26
C SER A 110 -15.20 -30.81 -18.53
N LEU A 111 -14.81 -29.84 -19.34
CA LEU A 111 -15.42 -29.54 -20.62
C LEU A 111 -14.46 -29.98 -21.73
N PRO A 112 -14.81 -30.99 -22.55
CA PRO A 112 -13.97 -31.42 -23.66
C PRO A 112 -13.88 -30.30 -24.73
N PRO A 113 -12.82 -30.30 -25.54
CA PRO A 113 -12.72 -29.37 -26.66
C PRO A 113 -13.86 -29.58 -27.67
N LYS A 114 -14.14 -28.55 -28.46
CA LYS A 114 -15.08 -28.60 -29.59
C LYS A 114 -14.56 -29.55 -30.67
N PRO A 115 -15.42 -30.01 -31.62
CA PRO A 115 -14.99 -30.88 -32.71
C PRO A 115 -13.84 -30.33 -33.58
N ASP A 116 -13.65 -29.01 -33.61
CA ASP A 116 -12.55 -28.33 -34.31
C ASP A 116 -11.24 -28.23 -33.49
N GLY A 117 -11.22 -28.80 -32.28
CA GLY A 117 -10.08 -28.78 -31.35
C GLY A 117 -9.94 -27.49 -30.53
N SER A 118 -10.82 -26.50 -30.75
CA SER A 118 -10.83 -25.28 -29.95
C SER A 118 -11.45 -25.50 -28.56
N PRO A 119 -11.13 -24.66 -27.55
CA PRO A 119 -11.73 -24.78 -26.22
C PRO A 119 -13.25 -24.62 -26.24
N ALA A 120 -13.93 -25.30 -25.32
CA ALA A 120 -15.40 -25.23 -25.19
C ALA A 120 -15.91 -23.80 -24.95
N ILE A 121 -15.15 -23.03 -24.17
CA ILE A 121 -15.44 -21.64 -23.81
C ILE A 121 -14.42 -20.75 -24.52
N GLN A 122 -14.89 -19.75 -25.25
CA GLN A 122 -14.02 -18.83 -25.97
C GLN A 122 -13.55 -17.70 -25.05
N HIS A 123 -12.33 -17.21 -25.31
CA HIS A 123 -11.84 -16.00 -24.67
C HIS A 123 -12.85 -14.84 -24.84
N LEU A 124 -13.04 -14.07 -23.76
CA LEU A 124 -13.99 -12.96 -23.64
C LEU A 124 -15.48 -13.34 -23.61
N SER A 125 -15.81 -14.64 -23.57
CA SER A 125 -17.19 -15.05 -23.30
C SER A 125 -17.57 -14.83 -21.84
N LYS A 126 -18.84 -14.50 -21.59
CA LYS A 126 -19.39 -14.35 -20.25
C LYS A 126 -19.73 -15.71 -19.65
N LEU A 127 -19.49 -15.83 -18.35
CA LEU A 127 -19.77 -17.00 -17.54
C LEU A 127 -20.50 -16.59 -16.26
N LYS A 128 -21.25 -17.53 -15.66
CA LYS A 128 -21.68 -17.51 -14.27
C LYS A 128 -21.73 -18.94 -13.72
N LEU A 129 -21.52 -19.07 -12.42
CA LEU A 129 -21.87 -20.25 -11.68
C LEU A 129 -23.35 -20.19 -11.30
N VAL A 130 -24.03 -21.33 -11.36
CA VAL A 130 -25.38 -21.51 -10.82
C VAL A 130 -25.27 -22.40 -9.59
N VAL A 131 -25.56 -21.82 -8.42
CA VAL A 131 -25.58 -22.52 -7.14
C VAL A 131 -27.02 -22.87 -6.79
N LEU A 132 -27.33 -24.17 -6.72
CA LEU A 132 -28.59 -24.63 -6.14
C LEU A 132 -28.42 -24.73 -4.63
N THR A 133 -29.20 -23.97 -3.89
CA THR A 133 -29.20 -23.97 -2.42
C THR A 133 -30.10 -25.06 -1.85
N LYS A 134 -29.95 -25.38 -0.55
CA LYS A 134 -30.75 -26.41 0.13
C LYS A 134 -32.25 -26.08 0.22
N ASP A 135 -32.60 -24.81 0.18
CA ASP A 135 -33.99 -24.31 0.13
C ASP A 135 -34.55 -24.26 -1.30
N GLY A 136 -33.78 -24.74 -2.30
CA GLY A 136 -34.24 -24.90 -3.68
C GLY A 136 -34.11 -23.65 -4.55
N ALA A 137 -33.42 -22.60 -4.09
CA ALA A 137 -33.16 -21.40 -4.88
C ALA A 137 -31.97 -21.59 -5.82
N TYR A 138 -32.03 -20.95 -6.99
CA TYR A 138 -30.92 -20.88 -7.93
C TYR A 138 -30.25 -19.51 -7.86
N LEU A 139 -29.01 -19.49 -7.38
CA LEU A 139 -28.22 -18.29 -7.23
C LEU A 139 -27.20 -18.20 -8.36
N PHE A 140 -27.05 -17.02 -8.95
CA PHE A 140 -26.01 -16.74 -9.94
C PHE A 140 -24.82 -16.08 -9.25
N ARG A 141 -23.62 -16.61 -9.49
CA ARG A 141 -22.38 -16.17 -8.85
C ARG A 141 -21.24 -16.05 -9.84
N ILE A 142 -20.32 -15.16 -9.53
CA ILE A 142 -18.99 -15.14 -10.15
C ILE A 142 -18.11 -16.13 -9.38
N SER A 143 -17.21 -16.84 -10.08
CA SER A 143 -16.19 -17.67 -9.43
C SER A 143 -15.35 -16.82 -8.47
N PRO A 144 -15.09 -17.27 -7.23
CA PRO A 144 -14.13 -16.61 -6.32
C PRO A 144 -12.74 -16.47 -6.94
N TRP A 145 -12.43 -17.31 -7.92
CA TRP A 145 -11.15 -17.39 -8.64
C TRP A 145 -11.22 -16.73 -10.02
N ALA A 146 -12.25 -15.94 -10.30
CA ALA A 146 -12.35 -15.19 -11.55
C ALA A 146 -11.17 -14.23 -11.69
N THR A 147 -10.48 -14.32 -12.83
CA THR A 147 -9.28 -13.51 -13.14
C THR A 147 -9.61 -12.22 -13.88
N TYR A 148 -10.84 -12.12 -14.41
CA TYR A 148 -11.33 -10.92 -15.07
C TYR A 148 -12.86 -10.86 -15.01
N VAL A 149 -13.39 -9.70 -14.69
CA VAL A 149 -14.82 -9.41 -14.70
C VAL A 149 -15.03 -8.06 -15.35
N THR A 150 -16.16 -7.82 -15.99
CA THR A 150 -16.45 -6.51 -16.59
C THR A 150 -17.89 -6.11 -16.34
N LYS A 151 -18.19 -4.84 -16.54
CA LYS A 151 -19.53 -4.31 -16.40
C LYS A 151 -19.87 -3.46 -17.63
N THR A 152 -21.03 -3.68 -18.22
CA THR A 152 -21.59 -2.77 -19.24
C THR A 152 -22.20 -1.55 -18.57
N LEU A 153 -22.24 -0.41 -19.28
CA LEU A 153 -22.77 0.86 -18.76
C LEU A 153 -24.19 0.74 -18.19
N ASP A 154 -25.04 -0.07 -18.83
CA ASP A 154 -26.45 -0.25 -18.44
C ASP A 154 -26.67 -1.31 -17.36
N SER A 155 -25.63 -2.07 -16.99
CA SER A 155 -25.76 -3.12 -15.97
C SER A 155 -25.63 -2.54 -14.57
N VAL A 156 -26.23 -3.20 -13.58
CA VAL A 156 -25.95 -2.93 -12.17
C VAL A 156 -24.76 -3.79 -11.70
N THR A 157 -24.69 -5.03 -12.17
CA THR A 157 -23.74 -6.06 -11.72
C THR A 157 -22.67 -6.38 -12.76
N TYR A 158 -21.58 -6.97 -12.29
CA TYR A 158 -20.51 -7.44 -13.15
C TYR A 158 -20.80 -8.83 -13.73
N ASP A 159 -20.21 -9.07 -14.89
CA ASP A 159 -20.14 -10.37 -15.56
C ASP A 159 -18.74 -10.96 -15.40
N TRP A 160 -18.67 -12.26 -15.14
CA TRP A 160 -17.41 -12.99 -15.17
C TRP A 160 -17.00 -13.23 -16.62
N ILE A 161 -15.82 -12.72 -17.00
CA ILE A 161 -15.30 -12.81 -18.35
C ILE A 161 -14.19 -13.86 -18.39
N HIS A 162 -14.33 -14.86 -19.27
CA HIS A 162 -13.29 -15.86 -19.45
C HIS A 162 -12.03 -15.24 -20.06
N TRP A 163 -10.96 -15.13 -19.26
CA TRP A 163 -9.67 -14.59 -19.68
C TRP A 163 -8.67 -15.71 -20.00
N ASP A 164 -8.47 -15.96 -21.30
CA ASP A 164 -7.52 -16.93 -21.86
C ASP A 164 -7.01 -16.38 -23.21
N PRO A 165 -6.25 -15.26 -23.19
CA PRO A 165 -5.85 -14.58 -24.41
C PRO A 165 -4.99 -15.52 -25.30
N PRO A 166 -5.21 -15.54 -26.63
CA PRO A 166 -4.41 -16.35 -27.54
C PRO A 166 -2.91 -16.02 -27.50
N GLN A 167 -2.58 -14.76 -27.21
CA GLN A 167 -1.22 -14.27 -27.03
C GLN A 167 -1.13 -13.55 -25.68
N PRO A 168 -0.84 -14.28 -24.59
CA PRO A 168 -0.67 -13.67 -23.28
C PRO A 168 0.57 -12.76 -23.27
N TYR A 169 0.49 -11.66 -22.52
CA TYR A 169 1.64 -10.80 -22.29
C TYR A 169 2.80 -11.56 -21.63
N LYS A 170 4.02 -11.32 -22.11
CA LYS A 170 5.26 -11.89 -21.56
C LYS A 170 6.12 -10.76 -21.00
N CYS A 171 6.33 -10.76 -19.69
CA CYS A 171 7.21 -9.80 -19.02
C CYS A 171 8.62 -9.90 -19.59
N GLN A 172 9.23 -8.74 -19.85
CA GLN A 172 10.54 -8.63 -20.51
C GLN A 172 11.63 -8.24 -19.53
N HIS A 173 11.26 -7.63 -18.41
CA HIS A 173 12.19 -7.07 -17.42
C HIS A 173 12.21 -7.93 -16.16
N ARG A 174 13.37 -7.96 -15.51
CA ARG A 174 13.50 -8.58 -14.18
C ARG A 174 13.08 -7.57 -13.12
N ARG A 175 12.62 -8.10 -11.99
CA ARG A 175 12.40 -7.34 -10.76
C ARG A 175 13.66 -6.54 -10.40
N PRO A 176 13.55 -5.24 -10.10
CA PRO A 176 14.65 -4.48 -9.53
C PRO A 176 15.07 -5.09 -8.18
N PRO A 177 16.33 -4.91 -7.75
CA PRO A 177 16.74 -5.30 -6.41
C PRO A 177 15.98 -4.47 -5.37
N GLN A 178 15.81 -5.03 -4.17
CA GLN A 178 15.19 -4.32 -3.04
C GLN A 178 15.93 -2.99 -2.80
N PRO A 179 15.22 -1.84 -2.75
CA PRO A 179 15.87 -0.59 -2.44
C PRO A 179 16.30 -0.56 -0.98
N ARG A 180 17.41 0.12 -0.69
CA ARG A 180 17.92 0.29 0.68
C ARG A 180 16.90 0.96 1.63
N CYS A 181 16.08 1.85 1.08
CA CYS A 181 14.93 2.46 1.74
C CYS A 181 13.84 2.69 0.70
N PRO A 182 12.56 2.40 1.01
CA PRO A 182 11.48 2.65 0.09
C PRO A 182 11.12 4.15 0.09
N ARG A 183 11.27 4.78 -1.08
CA ARG A 183 10.67 6.07 -1.43
C ARG A 183 9.50 5.78 -2.34
N ILE A 184 8.32 5.75 -1.74
CA ILE A 184 7.08 5.25 -2.29
C ILE A 184 6.27 6.39 -2.92
N TYR A 185 5.93 6.24 -4.19
CA TYR A 185 4.88 7.02 -4.83
C TYR A 185 3.58 6.20 -4.77
N GLU A 186 2.62 6.65 -3.98
CA GLU A 186 1.32 6.01 -3.85
C GLU A 186 0.37 6.53 -4.92
N ALA A 187 -0.27 5.63 -5.66
CA ALA A 187 -1.05 6.00 -6.82
C ALA A 187 -2.29 5.13 -7.03
N HIS A 188 -3.31 5.76 -7.61
CA HIS A 188 -4.54 5.13 -8.08
C HIS A 188 -4.68 5.37 -9.58
N VAL A 189 -4.71 4.29 -10.38
CA VAL A 189 -4.67 4.38 -11.86
C VAL A 189 -5.83 5.20 -12.42
N GLY A 190 -7.07 4.94 -11.99
CA GLY A 190 -8.26 5.58 -12.56
C GLY A 190 -8.33 7.11 -12.43
N ILE A 191 -7.58 7.74 -11.52
CA ILE A 191 -7.59 9.20 -11.33
C ILE A 191 -6.33 9.86 -11.91
N ALA A 192 -5.49 9.10 -12.62
CA ALA A 192 -4.15 9.49 -13.05
C ALA A 192 -4.10 10.28 -14.36
N SER A 193 -5.15 11.04 -14.64
CA SER A 193 -5.32 11.86 -15.85
C SER A 193 -5.91 13.22 -15.46
N PRO A 194 -5.64 14.30 -16.22
CA PRO A 194 -6.30 15.60 -16.00
C PRO A 194 -7.75 15.63 -16.49
N ARG A 195 -8.19 14.60 -17.23
CA ARG A 195 -9.55 14.47 -17.75
C ARG A 195 -10.51 13.96 -16.67
N GLU A 196 -11.78 14.36 -16.77
CA GLU A 196 -12.87 13.93 -15.88
C GLU A 196 -13.41 12.54 -16.30
N GLU A 197 -12.51 11.56 -16.38
CA GLU A 197 -12.81 10.18 -16.78
C GLU A 197 -11.90 9.21 -16.03
N ILE A 198 -12.23 7.92 -16.09
CA ILE A 198 -11.39 6.86 -15.55
C ILE A 198 -10.18 6.67 -16.46
N ALA A 199 -8.98 6.96 -15.97
CA ALA A 199 -7.73 6.73 -16.70
C ALA A 199 -7.36 5.24 -16.77
N SER A 200 -6.59 4.87 -17.78
CA SER A 200 -6.19 3.48 -18.05
C SER A 200 -4.78 3.13 -17.55
N TYR A 201 -4.46 1.84 -17.46
CA TYR A 201 -3.10 1.36 -17.22
C TYR A 201 -2.12 1.89 -18.27
N LYS A 202 -2.54 1.99 -19.55
CA LYS A 202 -1.73 2.55 -20.63
C LYS A 202 -1.43 4.04 -20.43
N ASN A 203 -2.43 4.82 -20.01
CA ASN A 203 -2.24 6.22 -19.64
C ASN A 203 -1.20 6.34 -18.51
N PHE A 204 -1.32 5.50 -17.47
CA PHE A 204 -0.37 5.49 -16.35
C PHE A 204 1.07 5.17 -16.80
N ILE A 205 1.23 4.20 -17.68
CA ILE A 205 2.52 3.81 -18.28
C ILE A 205 3.19 4.98 -18.99
N LEU A 206 2.43 5.71 -19.80
CA LEU A 206 2.96 6.76 -20.67
C LEU A 206 3.18 8.07 -19.93
N ASP A 207 2.24 8.46 -19.06
CA ASP A 207 2.17 9.83 -18.55
C ASP A 207 2.61 9.95 -17.08
N VAL A 208 2.60 8.86 -16.31
CA VAL A 208 2.84 8.89 -14.85
C VAL A 208 4.15 8.23 -14.47
N LEU A 209 4.44 7.01 -14.95
CA LEU A 209 5.69 6.31 -14.62
C LEU A 209 6.96 7.13 -14.92
N PRO A 210 7.07 7.88 -16.03
CA PRO A 210 8.22 8.76 -16.26
C PRO A 210 8.37 9.84 -15.19
N ARG A 211 7.26 10.39 -14.68
CA ARG A 211 7.26 11.41 -13.62
C ARG A 211 7.70 10.83 -12.29
N VAL A 212 7.22 9.63 -11.94
CA VAL A 212 7.64 8.91 -10.73
C VAL A 212 9.16 8.70 -10.75
N LYS A 213 9.71 8.30 -11.90
CA LYS A 213 11.15 8.15 -12.07
C LYS A 213 11.91 9.48 -11.96
N ASP A 214 11.43 10.53 -12.64
CA ASP A 214 12.07 11.85 -12.63
C ASP A 214 12.17 12.41 -11.20
N LEU A 215 11.08 12.29 -10.43
CA LEU A 215 11.00 12.70 -9.02
C LEU A 215 11.93 11.93 -8.08
N GLY A 216 12.57 10.84 -8.51
CA GLY A 216 13.50 10.07 -7.69
C GLY A 216 12.86 9.04 -6.75
N TYR A 217 11.57 8.75 -6.91
CA TYR A 217 10.92 7.62 -6.25
C TYR A 217 11.45 6.29 -6.81
N ASN A 218 11.60 5.29 -5.94
CA ASN A 218 12.13 3.97 -6.28
C ASN A 218 11.10 2.85 -6.06
N CYS A 219 9.94 3.18 -5.51
CA CYS A 219 8.86 2.26 -5.21
C CYS A 219 7.52 2.89 -5.62
N LEU A 220 6.62 2.10 -6.20
CA LEU A 220 5.25 2.46 -6.53
C LEU A 220 4.30 1.65 -5.65
N GLN A 221 3.45 2.29 -4.85
CA GLN A 221 2.33 1.64 -4.19
C GLN A 221 1.09 1.79 -5.06
N LEU A 222 0.58 0.67 -5.59
CA LEU A 222 -0.53 0.67 -6.54
C LEU A 222 -1.84 0.28 -5.84
N MET A 223 -2.71 1.27 -5.68
CA MET A 223 -4.00 1.13 -5.02
C MET A 223 -5.10 0.64 -5.99
N ALA A 224 -6.17 0.09 -5.42
CA ALA A 224 -7.41 -0.23 -6.12
C ALA A 224 -7.27 -1.17 -7.34
N VAL A 225 -6.26 -2.04 -7.33
CA VAL A 225 -6.03 -3.01 -8.41
C VAL A 225 -6.94 -4.21 -8.29
N MET A 226 -7.14 -4.75 -7.07
CA MET A 226 -8.10 -5.83 -6.85
C MET A 226 -9.50 -5.31 -7.21
N GLU A 227 -10.25 -6.09 -7.98
CA GLU A 227 -11.51 -5.62 -8.52
C GLU A 227 -12.54 -5.34 -7.42
N HIS A 228 -13.20 -4.19 -7.56
CA HIS A 228 -14.15 -3.64 -6.60
C HIS A 228 -15.32 -3.01 -7.36
N ALA A 229 -16.56 -3.41 -7.08
CA ALA A 229 -17.71 -2.92 -7.85
C ALA A 229 -18.04 -1.44 -7.56
N TYR A 230 -17.76 -0.96 -6.35
CA TYR A 230 -18.03 0.43 -5.95
C TYR A 230 -16.78 1.30 -6.11
N TYR A 231 -16.74 2.13 -7.15
CA TYR A 231 -15.53 2.90 -7.49
C TYR A 231 -15.11 3.89 -6.38
N ALA A 232 -16.08 4.54 -5.73
CA ALA A 232 -15.82 5.43 -4.61
C ALA A 232 -15.42 4.73 -3.30
N SER A 233 -15.32 3.39 -3.29
CA SER A 233 -14.63 2.68 -2.20
C SER A 233 -13.11 2.85 -2.24
N PHE A 234 -12.58 3.44 -3.32
CA PHE A 234 -11.15 3.63 -3.52
C PHE A 234 -10.34 2.32 -3.53
N GLY A 235 -11.00 1.21 -3.86
CA GLY A 235 -10.40 -0.13 -3.89
C GLY A 235 -10.68 -0.98 -2.66
N TYR A 236 -11.18 -0.41 -1.56
CA TYR A 236 -11.31 -1.13 -0.30
C TYR A 236 -12.48 -2.13 -0.28
N GLN A 237 -13.54 -1.94 -1.09
CA GLN A 237 -14.67 -2.88 -1.16
C GLN A 237 -14.45 -3.93 -2.26
N VAL A 238 -13.46 -4.80 -2.05
CA VAL A 238 -13.09 -5.85 -3.02
C VAL A 238 -14.23 -6.85 -3.23
N THR A 239 -14.51 -7.15 -4.50
CA THR A 239 -15.52 -8.13 -4.91
C THR A 239 -14.88 -9.39 -5.52
N ASN A 240 -13.86 -9.25 -6.36
CA ASN A 240 -13.22 -10.36 -7.08
C ASN A 240 -11.71 -10.35 -6.86
N PHE A 241 -11.23 -11.17 -5.92
CA PHE A 241 -9.88 -11.07 -5.35
C PHE A 241 -8.75 -11.39 -6.33
N PHE A 242 -9.00 -12.21 -7.35
CA PHE A 242 -8.02 -12.60 -8.37
C PHE A 242 -8.11 -11.75 -9.64
N ALA A 243 -9.10 -10.85 -9.73
CA ALA A 243 -9.31 -10.02 -10.90
C ALA A 243 -8.59 -8.67 -10.76
N ALA A 244 -7.80 -8.33 -11.78
CA ALA A 244 -7.34 -6.96 -11.97
C ALA A 244 -8.51 -6.09 -12.40
N SER A 245 -8.67 -4.91 -11.79
CA SER A 245 -9.83 -4.06 -12.01
C SER A 245 -9.94 -3.68 -13.49
N SER A 246 -11.07 -4.07 -14.08
CA SER A 246 -11.36 -3.91 -15.50
C SER A 246 -11.57 -2.47 -15.94
N ARG A 247 -11.83 -1.58 -14.97
CA ARG A 247 -12.00 -0.14 -15.21
C ARG A 247 -10.81 0.49 -15.91
N PHE A 248 -9.60 0.00 -15.65
CA PHE A 248 -8.37 0.61 -16.13
C PHE A 248 -7.80 -0.10 -17.37
N GLY A 249 -8.36 -1.25 -17.75
CA GLY A 249 -7.87 -2.06 -18.86
C GLY A 249 -7.88 -3.56 -18.54
N THR A 250 -7.16 -4.31 -19.35
CA THR A 250 -7.10 -5.77 -19.24
C THR A 250 -6.03 -6.24 -18.25
N PRO A 251 -6.04 -7.51 -17.80
CA PRO A 251 -4.96 -8.09 -17.01
C PRO A 251 -3.58 -7.93 -17.66
N ASP A 252 -3.50 -8.05 -18.98
CA ASP A 252 -2.24 -7.90 -19.71
C ASP A 252 -1.76 -6.43 -19.74
N ASP A 253 -2.67 -5.45 -19.72
CA ASP A 253 -2.29 -4.04 -19.58
C ASP A 253 -1.68 -3.74 -18.20
N LEU A 254 -2.15 -4.41 -17.14
CA LEU A 254 -1.54 -4.31 -15.80
C LEU A 254 -0.15 -4.97 -15.76
N LYS A 255 0.01 -6.15 -16.38
CA LYS A 255 1.35 -6.78 -16.51
C LYS A 255 2.32 -5.85 -17.23
N ALA A 256 1.88 -5.19 -18.29
CA ALA A 256 2.69 -4.21 -19.01
C ALA A 256 3.06 -3.00 -18.14
N LEU A 257 2.19 -2.58 -17.21
CA LEU A 257 2.47 -1.49 -16.27
C LEU A 257 3.58 -1.89 -15.30
N VAL A 258 3.46 -3.05 -14.66
CA VAL A 258 4.47 -3.55 -13.71
C VAL A 258 5.81 -3.77 -14.41
N ASP A 259 5.80 -4.42 -15.58
CA ASP A 259 7.02 -4.65 -16.38
C ASP A 259 7.68 -3.33 -16.82
N ARG A 260 6.87 -2.30 -17.15
CA ARG A 260 7.40 -0.97 -17.46
C ARG A 260 8.01 -0.30 -16.24
N ALA A 261 7.40 -0.39 -15.06
CA ALA A 261 7.97 0.16 -13.83
C ALA A 261 9.32 -0.50 -13.52
N HIS A 262 9.41 -1.83 -13.69
CA HIS A 262 10.66 -2.59 -13.55
C HIS A 262 11.73 -2.12 -14.53
N SER A 263 11.38 -1.83 -15.80
CA SER A 263 12.31 -1.26 -16.79
C SER A 263 12.91 0.09 -16.37
N LEU A 264 12.25 0.82 -15.47
CA LEU A 264 12.71 2.09 -14.90
C LEU A 264 13.44 1.91 -13.57
N GLY A 265 13.61 0.67 -13.10
CA GLY A 265 14.20 0.35 -11.80
C GLY A 265 13.30 0.72 -10.63
N ILE A 266 11.98 0.72 -10.81
CA ILE A 266 10.98 1.01 -9.78
C ILE A 266 10.32 -0.31 -9.37
N ILE A 267 10.38 -0.66 -8.09
CA ILE A 267 9.61 -1.78 -7.56
C ILE A 267 8.14 -1.41 -7.42
N VAL A 268 7.23 -2.37 -7.52
CA VAL A 268 5.78 -2.14 -7.45
C VAL A 268 5.16 -2.98 -6.34
N LEU A 269 4.57 -2.32 -5.35
CA LEU A 269 3.79 -2.93 -4.29
C LEU A 269 2.30 -2.83 -4.61
N LEU A 270 1.55 -3.85 -4.18
CA LEU A 270 0.09 -3.90 -4.34
C LEU A 270 -0.62 -3.64 -2.99
N ASP A 271 -1.70 -2.87 -3.01
CA ASP A 271 -2.67 -2.83 -1.90
C ASP A 271 -3.37 -4.18 -1.78
N MET A 272 -3.16 -4.86 -0.65
CA MET A 272 -3.70 -6.18 -0.34
C MET A 272 -4.80 -6.06 0.70
N VAL A 273 -6.05 -6.11 0.23
CA VAL A 273 -7.24 -5.99 1.08
C VAL A 273 -7.72 -7.38 1.48
N HIS A 274 -7.05 -7.99 2.47
CA HIS A 274 -7.45 -9.26 3.07
C HIS A 274 -8.20 -9.09 4.40
N SER A 275 -8.39 -7.85 4.87
CA SER A 275 -9.07 -7.55 6.13
C SER A 275 -10.58 -7.81 6.08
N HIS A 276 -11.20 -7.65 4.91
CA HIS A 276 -12.63 -7.82 4.69
C HIS A 276 -12.94 -8.05 3.20
N ALA A 277 -14.20 -8.33 2.89
CA ALA A 277 -14.74 -8.36 1.53
C ALA A 277 -16.02 -7.52 1.43
N SER A 278 -16.34 -7.07 0.21
CA SER A 278 -17.62 -6.43 -0.07
C SER A 278 -18.81 -7.31 0.34
N SER A 279 -19.89 -6.68 0.79
CA SER A 279 -21.17 -7.35 1.08
C SER A 279 -21.97 -7.69 -0.19
N ASN A 280 -21.47 -7.36 -1.38
CA ASN A 280 -22.07 -7.73 -2.66
C ASN A 280 -22.14 -9.26 -2.84
N THR A 281 -23.32 -9.75 -3.25
CA THR A 281 -23.60 -11.19 -3.42
C THR A 281 -23.63 -11.64 -4.88
N GLU A 282 -24.10 -10.81 -5.81
CA GLU A 282 -24.23 -11.20 -7.22
C GLU A 282 -22.90 -11.15 -7.98
N ASP A 283 -22.06 -10.17 -7.64
CA ASP A 283 -20.77 -9.90 -8.28
C ASP A 283 -19.60 -9.92 -7.29
N GLY A 284 -19.83 -10.37 -6.06
CA GLY A 284 -18.83 -10.50 -5.01
C GLY A 284 -18.85 -11.85 -4.32
N LEU A 285 -18.01 -11.99 -3.29
CA LEU A 285 -17.78 -13.25 -2.57
C LEU A 285 -18.87 -13.58 -1.53
N ASN A 286 -19.73 -12.61 -1.18
CA ASN A 286 -20.73 -12.75 -0.13
C ASN A 286 -21.81 -13.77 -0.52
N TYR A 287 -22.25 -14.61 0.42
CA TYR A 287 -23.24 -15.67 0.17
C TYR A 287 -22.95 -16.52 -1.08
N PHE A 288 -21.67 -16.84 -1.31
CA PHE A 288 -21.22 -17.56 -2.50
C PHE A 288 -21.97 -18.88 -2.68
N ASP A 289 -21.96 -19.76 -1.69
CA ASP A 289 -22.65 -21.06 -1.73
C ASP A 289 -24.08 -21.02 -1.18
N GLY A 290 -24.65 -19.81 -1.03
CA GLY A 290 -25.94 -19.55 -0.40
C GLY A 290 -25.92 -19.47 1.12
N THR A 291 -24.77 -19.70 1.77
CA THR A 291 -24.63 -19.56 3.23
C THR A 291 -23.92 -18.28 3.63
N ASP A 292 -24.12 -17.82 4.86
CA ASP A 292 -23.40 -16.67 5.40
C ASP A 292 -21.95 -17.00 5.80
N SER A 293 -21.55 -18.27 5.85
CA SER A 293 -20.34 -18.74 6.55
C SER A 293 -19.32 -19.47 5.66
N CYS A 294 -19.48 -19.43 4.34
CA CYS A 294 -18.56 -20.05 3.39
C CYS A 294 -17.10 -19.55 3.57
N PHE A 295 -16.81 -18.33 3.10
CA PHE A 295 -15.49 -17.69 3.28
C PHE A 295 -15.38 -16.88 4.58
N PHE A 296 -16.51 -16.66 5.26
CA PHE A 296 -16.66 -15.67 6.32
C PHE A 296 -17.09 -16.34 7.62
N HIS A 297 -16.96 -15.62 8.74
CA HIS A 297 -17.65 -16.05 9.96
C HIS A 297 -19.17 -15.94 9.78
N ALA A 298 -19.92 -16.81 10.47
CA ALA A 298 -21.38 -16.72 10.54
C ALA A 298 -21.83 -15.61 11.52
N GLY A 299 -23.01 -15.06 11.28
CA GLY A 299 -23.65 -14.07 12.15
C GLY A 299 -22.81 -12.80 12.38
N PRO A 300 -22.98 -12.12 13.53
CA PRO A 300 -22.36 -10.82 13.79
C PRO A 300 -20.83 -10.79 13.74
N ARG A 301 -20.15 -11.92 14.05
CA ARG A 301 -18.68 -12.01 13.93
C ARG A 301 -18.21 -11.88 12.48
N GLY A 302 -19.07 -12.22 11.52
CA GLY A 302 -18.79 -12.14 10.10
C GLY A 302 -19.09 -10.80 9.44
N GLU A 303 -19.43 -9.77 10.21
CA GLU A 303 -19.86 -8.47 9.70
C GLU A 303 -19.06 -7.32 10.32
N HIS A 304 -18.50 -6.46 9.48
CA HIS A 304 -17.86 -5.23 9.92
C HIS A 304 -18.86 -4.08 9.85
N SER A 305 -19.56 -3.82 10.96
CA SER A 305 -20.68 -2.87 11.03
C SER A 305 -20.38 -1.46 10.51
N HIS A 306 -19.16 -0.97 10.74
CA HIS A 306 -18.75 0.39 10.33
C HIS A 306 -18.45 0.49 8.84
N TRP A 307 -18.06 -0.61 8.20
CA TRP A 307 -17.70 -0.64 6.78
C TRP A 307 -18.82 -1.24 5.91
N GLY A 308 -19.81 -1.91 6.51
CA GLY A 308 -20.86 -2.59 5.77
C GLY A 308 -20.35 -3.81 4.98
N SER A 309 -19.38 -4.53 5.55
CA SER A 309 -18.57 -5.54 4.85
C SER A 309 -18.57 -6.90 5.57
N ARG A 310 -18.07 -7.95 4.89
CA ARG A 310 -17.93 -9.30 5.44
C ARG A 310 -16.51 -9.55 5.97
N LEU A 311 -16.40 -10.33 7.05
CA LEU A 311 -15.13 -10.67 7.71
C LEU A 311 -14.77 -12.14 7.53
N PHE A 312 -13.56 -12.39 7.03
CA PHE A 312 -13.05 -13.73 6.72
C PHE A 312 -12.99 -14.61 7.97
N ASN A 313 -13.24 -15.91 7.77
CA ASN A 313 -12.91 -16.92 8.78
C ASN A 313 -11.49 -17.46 8.53
N TYR A 314 -10.48 -16.77 9.07
CA TYR A 314 -9.06 -17.10 8.85
C TYR A 314 -8.67 -18.51 9.33
N SER A 315 -9.41 -19.08 10.28
CA SER A 315 -9.20 -20.45 10.77
C SER A 315 -9.57 -21.54 9.74
N SER A 316 -10.36 -21.19 8.71
CA SER A 316 -10.82 -22.12 7.69
C SER A 316 -9.69 -22.47 6.71
N TRP A 317 -9.53 -23.77 6.45
CA TRP A 317 -8.47 -24.30 5.59
C TRP A 317 -8.56 -23.77 4.14
N GLU A 318 -9.77 -23.72 3.58
CA GLU A 318 -9.96 -23.26 2.20
C GLU A 318 -9.96 -21.72 2.10
N VAL A 319 -10.25 -21.00 3.19
CA VAL A 319 -10.02 -19.54 3.26
C VAL A 319 -8.51 -19.24 3.31
N SER A 320 -7.76 -19.98 4.13
CA SER A 320 -6.29 -19.90 4.12
C SER A 320 -5.72 -20.21 2.73
N ARG A 321 -6.24 -21.24 2.04
CA ARG A 321 -5.86 -21.55 0.65
C ARG A 321 -6.15 -20.40 -0.29
N PHE A 322 -7.35 -19.84 -0.22
CA PHE A 322 -7.79 -18.74 -1.06
C PHE A 322 -6.89 -17.51 -0.89
N LEU A 323 -6.69 -17.04 0.34
CA LEU A 323 -5.92 -15.83 0.64
C LEU A 323 -4.42 -16.02 0.37
N LEU A 324 -3.81 -17.13 0.80
CA LEU A 324 -2.39 -17.38 0.53
C LEU A 324 -2.11 -17.59 -0.97
N SER A 325 -3.05 -18.22 -1.69
CA SER A 325 -2.94 -18.33 -3.15
C SER A 325 -3.17 -17.00 -3.85
N ASN A 326 -3.94 -16.09 -3.26
CA ASN A 326 -4.14 -14.76 -3.79
C ASN A 326 -2.86 -13.93 -3.72
N LEU A 327 -2.12 -13.99 -2.60
CA LEU A 327 -0.78 -13.38 -2.50
C LEU A 327 0.15 -13.91 -3.60
N ARG A 328 0.19 -15.24 -3.74
CA ARG A 328 1.03 -15.91 -4.73
C ARG A 328 0.65 -15.56 -6.17
N TRP A 329 -0.64 -15.43 -6.45
CA TRP A 329 -1.18 -15.03 -7.75
C TRP A 329 -0.64 -13.66 -8.17
N TRP A 330 -0.71 -12.65 -7.29
CA TRP A 330 -0.21 -11.32 -7.61
C TRP A 330 1.31 -11.26 -7.79
N MET A 331 2.06 -12.06 -7.03
CA MET A 331 3.53 -12.17 -7.21
C MET A 331 3.90 -12.87 -8.54
N ASP A 332 3.26 -13.99 -8.87
CA ASP A 332 3.63 -14.82 -10.02
C ASP A 332 3.06 -14.30 -11.35
N GLU A 333 1.78 -13.93 -11.38
CA GLU A 333 1.07 -13.58 -12.62
C GLU A 333 1.39 -12.14 -13.09
N TYR A 334 1.51 -11.22 -12.14
CA TYR A 334 1.67 -9.78 -12.42
C TYR A 334 3.06 -9.24 -12.09
N GLY A 335 3.87 -9.97 -11.33
CA GLY A 335 5.23 -9.55 -11.03
C GLY A 335 5.34 -8.49 -9.94
N PHE A 336 4.33 -8.27 -9.08
CA PHE A 336 4.43 -7.34 -7.94
C PHE A 336 5.56 -7.72 -6.98
N ASP A 337 6.26 -6.75 -6.41
CA ASP A 337 7.45 -6.90 -5.54
C ASP A 337 7.11 -6.96 -4.04
N GLY A 338 5.83 -6.99 -3.72
CA GLY A 338 5.35 -7.05 -2.35
C GLY A 338 4.01 -6.36 -2.18
N PHE A 339 3.65 -6.08 -0.93
CA PHE A 339 2.29 -5.69 -0.58
C PHE A 339 2.24 -4.65 0.53
N ARG A 340 1.20 -3.81 0.49
CA ARG A 340 0.68 -3.15 1.69
C ARG A 340 -0.59 -3.88 2.12
N PHE A 341 -0.61 -4.44 3.32
CA PHE A 341 -1.81 -5.07 3.88
C PHE A 341 -2.68 -3.99 4.52
N ASP A 342 -3.89 -3.84 4.01
CA ASP A 342 -4.81 -2.77 4.40
C ASP A 342 -5.80 -3.21 5.48
N GLY A 343 -6.07 -2.32 6.43
CA GLY A 343 -6.93 -2.59 7.56
C GLY A 343 -6.37 -3.62 8.55
N VAL A 344 -5.04 -3.67 8.75
CA VAL A 344 -4.41 -4.63 9.68
C VAL A 344 -4.94 -4.44 11.11
N THR A 345 -5.19 -3.20 11.55
CA THR A 345 -5.84 -2.98 12.86
C THR A 345 -7.19 -3.68 12.98
N SER A 346 -7.98 -3.74 11.89
CA SER A 346 -9.27 -4.44 11.88
C SER A 346 -9.09 -5.96 12.01
N MET A 347 -8.02 -6.49 11.41
CA MET A 347 -7.67 -7.91 11.50
C MET A 347 -7.16 -8.29 12.90
N LEU A 348 -6.31 -7.45 13.51
CA LEU A 348 -5.62 -7.78 14.75
C LEU A 348 -6.56 -7.92 15.95
N TYR A 349 -7.71 -7.24 15.96
CA TYR A 349 -8.59 -7.18 17.12
C TYR A 349 -10.03 -7.52 16.77
N HIS A 350 -10.70 -8.27 17.65
CA HIS A 350 -12.14 -8.56 17.51
C HIS A 350 -13.04 -7.32 17.59
N HIS A 351 -12.55 -6.21 18.18
CA HIS A 351 -13.23 -4.91 18.16
C HIS A 351 -12.79 -4.02 16.98
N HIS A 352 -11.88 -4.49 16.14
CA HIS A 352 -11.44 -3.84 14.91
C HIS A 352 -10.82 -2.43 15.06
N GLY A 353 -10.38 -2.07 16.27
CA GLY A 353 -9.98 -0.70 16.63
C GLY A 353 -11.13 0.32 16.67
N VAL A 354 -12.38 -0.11 16.48
CA VAL A 354 -13.55 0.77 16.43
C VAL A 354 -13.96 1.21 17.83
N GLY A 355 -14.06 2.53 18.03
CA GLY A 355 -14.43 3.11 19.33
C GLY A 355 -13.39 2.86 20.43
N VAL A 356 -12.18 2.44 20.06
CA VAL A 356 -11.07 2.15 20.97
C VAL A 356 -9.95 3.16 20.74
N SER A 357 -9.44 3.70 21.84
CA SER A 357 -8.21 4.51 21.83
C SER A 357 -7.05 3.64 22.30
N PHE A 358 -5.93 3.71 21.60
CA PHE A 358 -4.70 3.04 21.98
C PHE A 358 -3.79 4.02 22.71
N SER A 359 -3.62 3.82 24.02
CA SER A 359 -2.81 4.69 24.88
C SER A 359 -1.31 4.37 24.81
N GLY A 360 -0.97 3.18 24.29
CA GLY A 360 0.37 2.61 24.39
C GLY A 360 0.53 1.64 25.56
N SER A 361 -0.52 1.42 26.36
CA SER A 361 -0.52 0.37 27.37
C SER A 361 -0.52 -1.02 26.73
N TYR A 362 0.39 -1.88 27.15
CA TYR A 362 0.64 -3.16 26.46
C TYR A 362 -0.55 -4.12 26.59
N CYS A 363 -1.37 -3.99 27.63
CA CYS A 363 -2.58 -4.79 27.80
C CYS A 363 -3.64 -4.54 26.71
N GLU A 364 -3.54 -3.45 25.95
CA GLU A 364 -4.43 -3.16 24.82
C GLU A 364 -4.06 -4.02 23.59
N TYR A 365 -2.78 -4.42 23.47
CA TYR A 365 -2.23 -5.13 22.32
C TYR A 365 -2.09 -6.65 22.53
N PHE A 366 -2.19 -7.10 23.78
CA PHE A 366 -2.06 -8.49 24.18
C PHE A 366 -3.22 -8.88 25.10
N GLY A 367 -3.86 -10.01 24.83
CA GLY A 367 -5.02 -10.49 25.58
C GLY A 367 -6.09 -11.11 24.67
N MET A 368 -7.26 -11.37 25.24
CA MET A 368 -8.39 -12.05 24.59
C MET A 368 -9.06 -11.23 23.48
N GLN A 369 -8.78 -9.93 23.40
CA GLN A 369 -9.30 -9.04 22.37
C GLN A 369 -8.60 -9.22 21.01
N VAL A 370 -7.44 -9.87 20.99
CA VAL A 370 -6.65 -10.10 19.78
C VAL A 370 -7.20 -11.30 19.03
N ASP A 371 -7.41 -11.15 17.73
CA ASP A 371 -7.82 -12.25 16.87
C ASP A 371 -6.61 -13.11 16.49
N GLU A 372 -6.42 -14.22 17.20
CA GLU A 372 -5.27 -15.10 16.96
C GLU A 372 -5.32 -15.80 15.59
N ASP A 373 -6.51 -16.04 15.04
CA ASP A 373 -6.66 -16.65 13.72
C ASP A 373 -6.12 -15.70 12.64
N ALA A 374 -6.49 -14.42 12.74
CA ALA A 374 -5.99 -13.38 11.85
C ALA A 374 -4.49 -13.14 12.02
N VAL A 375 -3.98 -13.10 13.26
CA VAL A 375 -2.53 -12.97 13.54
C VAL A 375 -1.75 -14.13 12.91
N VAL A 376 -2.22 -15.36 13.06
CA VAL A 376 -1.57 -16.54 12.45
C VAL A 376 -1.60 -16.45 10.93
N HIS A 377 -2.71 -16.00 10.33
CA HIS A 377 -2.77 -15.76 8.89
C HIS A 377 -1.71 -14.74 8.44
N LEU A 378 -1.56 -13.60 9.13
CA LEU A 378 -0.54 -12.59 8.83
C LEU A 378 0.88 -13.14 8.96
N MET A 379 1.15 -13.92 10.02
CA MET A 379 2.45 -14.58 10.21
C MET A 379 2.75 -15.58 9.08
N LEU A 380 1.77 -16.40 8.68
CA LEU A 380 1.92 -17.34 7.56
C LEU A 380 2.17 -16.60 6.24
N SER A 381 1.40 -15.55 5.96
CA SER A 381 1.55 -14.71 4.78
C SER A 381 2.95 -14.13 4.68
N ASN A 382 3.43 -13.47 5.74
CA ASN A 382 4.78 -12.90 5.78
C ASN A 382 5.87 -13.98 5.70
N TYR A 383 5.74 -15.09 6.43
CA TYR A 383 6.72 -16.18 6.37
C TYR A 383 6.86 -16.74 4.96
N ILE A 384 5.74 -17.09 4.34
CA ILE A 384 5.71 -17.73 3.02
C ILE A 384 6.22 -16.76 1.94
N LEU A 385 5.79 -15.49 1.98
CA LEU A 385 6.26 -14.47 1.04
C LEU A 385 7.78 -14.31 1.10
N HIS A 386 8.36 -14.11 2.28
CA HIS A 386 9.81 -13.95 2.41
C HIS A 386 10.61 -15.23 2.15
N LYS A 387 9.99 -16.42 2.30
CA LYS A 387 10.63 -17.68 1.92
C LYS A 387 10.69 -17.89 0.40
N LEU A 388 9.64 -17.49 -0.31
CA LEU A 388 9.55 -17.65 -1.76
C LEU A 388 10.19 -16.48 -2.51
N TYR A 389 10.13 -15.28 -1.94
CA TYR A 389 10.58 -14.02 -2.51
C TYR A 389 11.38 -13.25 -1.44
N PRO A 390 12.69 -13.53 -1.29
CA PRO A 390 13.50 -12.94 -0.22
C PRO A 390 13.58 -11.41 -0.23
N ASP A 391 13.47 -10.81 -1.42
CA ASP A 391 13.52 -9.35 -1.62
C ASP A 391 12.14 -8.68 -1.56
N CYS A 392 11.08 -9.44 -1.22
CA CYS A 392 9.72 -8.92 -1.04
C CYS A 392 9.67 -7.87 0.07
N ILE A 393 8.81 -6.86 -0.09
CA ILE A 393 8.48 -5.90 0.96
C ILE A 393 7.02 -6.05 1.37
N THR A 394 6.76 -6.24 2.66
CA THR A 394 5.41 -6.17 3.22
C THR A 394 5.25 -5.01 4.20
N ILE A 395 4.22 -4.19 3.97
CA ILE A 395 3.89 -3.00 4.76
C ILE A 395 2.55 -3.23 5.46
N ALA A 396 2.46 -2.97 6.76
CA ALA A 396 1.19 -3.01 7.50
C ALA A 396 0.56 -1.61 7.60
N GLU A 397 -0.71 -1.49 7.18
CA GLU A 397 -1.57 -0.37 7.56
C GLU A 397 -2.19 -0.65 8.94
N ASP A 398 -1.46 -0.28 9.99
CA ASP A 398 -1.88 -0.43 11.37
C ASP A 398 -1.80 0.90 12.12
N VAL A 399 -2.96 1.39 12.57
CA VAL A 399 -3.08 2.61 13.37
C VAL A 399 -2.85 2.34 14.86
N SER A 400 -3.07 1.11 15.34
CA SER A 400 -2.92 0.80 16.78
C SER A 400 -1.48 0.96 17.24
N GLY A 401 -0.53 0.49 16.43
CA GLY A 401 0.88 0.45 16.77
C GLY A 401 1.28 -0.75 17.61
N MET A 402 0.76 -1.91 17.26
CA MET A 402 1.07 -3.17 17.94
C MET A 402 2.58 -3.44 18.03
N PRO A 403 3.13 -3.61 19.25
CA PRO A 403 4.52 -4.01 19.42
C PRO A 403 4.82 -5.36 18.75
N GLY A 404 5.94 -5.45 18.03
CA GLY A 404 6.36 -6.67 17.34
C GLY A 404 5.77 -6.88 15.95
N LEU A 405 4.86 -6.01 15.49
CA LEU A 405 4.23 -6.11 14.17
C LEU A 405 5.28 -6.22 13.04
N CYS A 406 6.31 -5.37 13.11
CA CYS A 406 7.41 -5.33 12.14
C CYS A 406 8.70 -6.01 12.64
N ARG A 407 8.58 -7.05 13.47
CA ARG A 407 9.73 -7.89 13.89
C ARG A 407 9.69 -9.24 13.19
N PRO A 408 10.85 -9.89 12.98
CA PRO A 408 10.90 -11.24 12.44
C PRO A 408 10.05 -12.21 13.25
N ILE A 409 9.42 -13.16 12.57
CA ILE A 409 8.56 -14.18 13.21
C ILE A 409 9.35 -15.04 14.20
N GLN A 410 10.60 -15.38 13.87
CA GLN A 410 11.49 -16.16 14.74
C GLN A 410 11.81 -15.43 16.05
N GLU A 411 11.70 -14.10 16.07
CA GLU A 411 11.90 -13.27 17.27
C GLU A 411 10.58 -13.00 18.01
N GLY A 412 9.47 -13.65 17.62
CA GLY A 412 8.14 -13.46 18.21
C GLY A 412 7.33 -12.31 17.62
N GLY A 413 7.72 -11.78 16.46
CA GLY A 413 6.97 -10.76 15.72
C GLY A 413 5.97 -11.33 14.70
N LEU A 414 5.36 -10.45 13.91
CA LEU A 414 4.40 -10.80 12.86
C LEU A 414 5.01 -10.84 11.45
N GLY A 415 6.26 -10.38 11.28
CA GLY A 415 7.03 -10.53 10.06
C GLY A 415 6.82 -9.47 8.98
N PHE A 416 6.15 -8.35 9.27
CA PHE A 416 6.13 -7.22 8.34
C PHE A 416 7.49 -6.49 8.32
N ASP A 417 7.85 -5.89 7.19
CA ASP A 417 9.07 -5.07 7.09
C ASP A 417 8.83 -3.65 7.63
N HIS A 418 7.67 -3.09 7.30
CA HIS A 418 7.31 -1.73 7.65
C HIS A 418 5.88 -1.61 8.16
N ARG A 419 5.61 -0.50 8.86
CA ARG A 419 4.25 -0.02 9.14
C ARG A 419 4.12 1.44 8.72
N LEU A 420 2.90 1.86 8.39
CA LEU A 420 2.64 3.27 8.13
C LEU A 420 2.66 4.09 9.44
N ALA A 421 3.33 5.25 9.41
CA ALA A 421 3.33 6.23 10.49
C ALA A 421 2.07 7.12 10.42
N MET A 422 0.90 6.51 10.62
CA MET A 422 -0.42 7.12 10.34
C MET A 422 -0.74 8.35 11.20
N ALA A 423 -0.08 8.52 12.35
CA ALA A 423 -0.28 9.69 13.22
C ALA A 423 0.41 10.97 12.70
N VAL A 424 1.37 10.87 11.76
CA VAL A 424 2.10 12.04 11.24
C VAL A 424 1.19 12.96 10.43
N PRO A 425 0.39 12.48 9.45
CA PRO A 425 -0.63 13.30 8.78
C PRO A 425 -1.59 13.98 9.75
N ASP A 426 -2.09 13.27 10.76
CA ASP A 426 -3.02 13.83 11.76
C ASP A 426 -2.41 14.99 12.53
N LYS A 427 -1.10 15.00 12.78
CA LYS A 427 -0.43 16.16 13.41
C LYS A 427 -0.40 17.38 12.51
N TRP A 428 -0.21 17.20 11.21
CA TRP A 428 -0.29 18.30 10.26
C TRP A 428 -1.72 18.81 10.09
N ILE A 429 -2.72 17.93 10.09
CA ILE A 429 -4.15 18.29 10.03
C ILE A 429 -4.63 18.88 11.38
N GLN A 430 -4.15 18.43 12.53
CA GLN A 430 -4.49 19.07 13.80
C GLN A 430 -3.96 20.53 13.83
N ALA A 431 -2.82 20.77 13.19
CA ALA A 431 -2.30 22.12 12.97
C ALA A 431 -3.05 22.89 11.85
N LEU A 432 -3.80 22.20 10.99
CA LEU A 432 -4.51 22.70 9.81
C LEU A 432 -5.87 21.99 9.69
N VAL A 433 -6.98 22.59 10.20
CA VAL A 433 -8.39 22.07 10.17
C VAL A 433 -8.67 21.25 8.90
N GLY A 434 -9.41 20.12 8.87
CA GLY A 434 -9.39 19.15 7.75
C GLY A 434 -10.58 19.12 6.74
N ASP A 435 -10.28 18.73 5.48
CA ASP A 435 -11.14 18.29 4.31
C ASP A 435 -10.47 18.57 2.94
N LYS A 436 -9.43 19.42 2.90
CA LYS A 436 -8.64 19.78 1.70
C LYS A 436 -7.27 19.09 1.62
N SER A 437 -6.64 19.10 0.45
CA SER A 437 -5.19 18.79 0.33
C SER A 437 -4.34 19.74 1.17
N LEU A 438 -3.14 19.31 1.58
CA LEU A 438 -2.22 20.14 2.38
C LEU A 438 -1.92 21.49 1.70
N ALA A 439 -1.66 21.47 0.39
CA ALA A 439 -1.41 22.68 -0.37
C ALA A 439 -2.62 23.62 -0.36
N PHE A 440 -3.82 23.09 -0.56
CA PHE A 440 -5.05 23.87 -0.57
C PHE A 440 -5.45 24.34 0.84
N TRP A 441 -5.03 23.67 1.91
CA TRP A 441 -5.12 24.24 3.27
C TRP A 441 -4.21 25.44 3.48
N LEU A 442 -3.00 25.38 2.92
CA LEU A 442 -2.01 26.42 3.13
C LEU A 442 -2.27 27.69 2.30
N MET A 443 -2.90 27.54 1.13
CA MET A 443 -3.04 28.59 0.11
C MET A 443 -4.50 28.85 -0.32
N ASP A 444 -5.41 27.90 -0.10
CA ASP A 444 -6.84 27.97 -0.42
C ASP A 444 -7.12 28.51 -1.83
N LYS A 445 -8.19 29.30 -2.01
CA LYS A 445 -8.62 29.83 -3.30
C LYS A 445 -7.60 30.73 -3.99
N GLU A 446 -6.59 31.25 -3.29
CA GLU A 446 -5.52 32.03 -3.95
C GLU A 446 -4.71 31.17 -4.93
N MET A 447 -4.74 29.84 -4.78
CA MET A 447 -4.09 28.95 -5.75
C MET A 447 -4.63 29.13 -7.18
N TYR A 448 -5.90 29.50 -7.34
CA TYR A 448 -6.53 29.65 -8.66
C TYR A 448 -6.04 30.89 -9.43
N THR A 449 -5.61 31.94 -8.73
CA THR A 449 -5.27 33.24 -9.34
C THR A 449 -3.83 33.66 -9.14
N ASN A 450 -3.12 33.09 -8.14
CA ASN A 450 -1.82 33.58 -7.70
C ASN A 450 -0.66 32.57 -7.83
N MET A 451 -0.90 31.46 -8.52
CA MET A 451 0.13 30.46 -8.84
C MET A 451 0.95 30.78 -10.09
N SER A 452 0.74 31.93 -10.75
CA SER A 452 1.63 32.38 -11.83
C SER A 452 2.94 32.93 -11.27
N ALA A 453 4.07 32.49 -11.85
CA ALA A 453 5.40 33.02 -11.59
C ALA A 453 5.63 34.38 -12.28
N LEU A 454 4.73 34.80 -13.18
CA LEU A 454 4.80 36.08 -13.89
C LEU A 454 4.26 37.27 -13.07
N ILE A 455 3.61 36.99 -11.94
CA ILE A 455 3.10 38.01 -11.03
C ILE A 455 3.81 37.90 -9.68
N THR A 456 3.79 39.01 -8.94
CA THR A 456 4.33 39.06 -7.57
C THR A 456 3.61 38.06 -6.69
N MET A 457 4.39 37.26 -5.95
CA MET A 457 3.86 36.27 -5.02
C MET A 457 3.17 36.96 -3.85
N THR A 458 1.92 36.59 -3.56
CA THR A 458 1.21 37.10 -2.38
C THR A 458 1.83 36.51 -1.11
N PRO A 459 1.68 37.17 0.06
CA PRO A 459 2.14 36.60 1.33
C PRO A 459 1.53 35.24 1.67
N VAL A 460 0.32 34.95 1.17
CA VAL A 460 -0.39 33.67 1.36
C VAL A 460 0.25 32.57 0.52
N ILE A 461 0.46 32.81 -0.78
CA ILE A 461 1.15 31.85 -1.66
C ILE A 461 2.58 31.62 -1.19
N ASP A 462 3.31 32.68 -0.81
CA ASP A 462 4.66 32.55 -0.28
C ASP A 462 4.69 31.67 0.97
N ARG A 463 3.85 32.00 1.97
CA ARG A 463 3.70 31.19 3.19
C ARG A 463 3.43 29.73 2.84
N GLY A 464 2.46 29.48 1.96
CA GLY A 464 2.02 28.14 1.68
C GLY A 464 3.04 27.30 0.94
N MET A 465 3.71 27.88 -0.07
CA MET A 465 4.79 27.20 -0.78
C MET A 465 5.97 26.89 0.15
N GLN A 466 6.39 27.82 1.02
CA GLN A 466 7.48 27.57 1.95
C GLN A 466 7.11 26.47 2.95
N LEU A 467 5.94 26.57 3.60
CA LEU A 467 5.51 25.57 4.58
C LEU A 467 5.29 24.19 3.96
N HIS A 468 4.77 24.11 2.73
CA HIS A 468 4.61 22.83 2.02
C HIS A 468 5.94 22.09 1.86
N LYS A 469 7.01 22.81 1.47
CA LYS A 469 8.36 22.24 1.37
C LYS A 469 8.92 21.84 2.73
N LEU A 470 8.80 22.72 3.73
CA LEU A 470 9.33 22.49 5.09
C LEU A 470 8.67 21.28 5.77
N ILE A 471 7.34 21.17 5.68
CA ILE A 471 6.56 20.06 6.23
C ILE A 471 7.03 18.73 5.61
N ARG A 472 7.13 18.68 4.28
CA ARG A 472 7.53 17.46 3.56
C ARG A 472 8.97 17.07 3.87
N LEU A 473 9.91 18.02 3.86
CA LEU A 473 11.29 17.73 4.22
C LEU A 473 11.44 17.29 5.68
N LEU A 474 10.73 17.92 6.62
CA LEU A 474 10.78 17.51 8.04
C LEU A 474 10.23 16.09 8.21
N THR A 475 9.09 15.78 7.60
CA THR A 475 8.52 14.42 7.60
C THR A 475 9.46 13.41 6.94
N HIS A 476 10.07 13.75 5.80
CA HIS A 476 10.97 12.86 5.07
C HIS A 476 12.29 12.60 5.83
N SER A 477 12.81 13.58 6.56
CA SER A 477 14.11 13.48 7.23
C SER A 477 14.02 13.00 8.68
N LEU A 478 12.89 13.22 9.37
CA LEU A 478 12.72 12.88 10.79
C LEU A 478 11.63 11.83 11.05
N GLY A 479 10.72 11.58 10.10
CA GLY A 479 9.49 10.81 10.34
C GLY A 479 9.62 9.29 10.35
N GLY A 480 10.70 8.71 9.81
CA GLY A 480 10.91 7.26 9.81
C GLY A 480 11.97 6.77 8.82
N GLU A 481 11.89 5.48 8.48
CA GLU A 481 12.87 4.73 7.67
C GLU A 481 12.47 4.55 6.19
N GLY A 482 11.32 5.11 5.79
CA GLY A 482 10.82 5.18 4.43
C GLY A 482 10.04 6.47 4.23
N TYR A 483 9.75 6.82 2.98
CA TYR A 483 8.93 7.99 2.65
C TYR A 483 7.81 7.60 1.69
N LEU A 484 6.61 8.14 1.88
CA LEU A 484 5.47 7.92 1.01
C LEU A 484 4.87 9.26 0.57
N ASN A 485 4.52 9.36 -0.71
CA ASN A 485 3.80 10.50 -1.27
C ASN A 485 2.64 10.02 -2.14
N PHE A 486 1.44 10.48 -1.84
CA PHE A 486 0.29 10.26 -2.69
C PHE A 486 0.29 11.18 -3.93
N MET A 487 -0.05 10.61 -5.08
CA MET A 487 0.02 11.26 -6.38
C MET A 487 -0.63 12.65 -6.41
N GLY A 488 0.11 13.64 -6.89
CA GLY A 488 -0.29 15.05 -6.95
C GLY A 488 0.21 15.92 -5.80
N ASN A 489 0.43 15.33 -4.61
CA ASN A 489 0.88 16.10 -3.46
C ASN A 489 2.32 16.60 -3.63
N GLU A 490 3.12 15.98 -4.51
CA GLU A 490 4.51 16.35 -4.74
C GLU A 490 4.68 17.77 -5.28
N PHE A 491 3.71 18.24 -6.05
CA PHE A 491 3.70 19.57 -6.63
C PHE A 491 2.66 20.48 -5.98
N GLY A 492 2.03 20.04 -4.89
CA GLY A 492 0.97 20.76 -4.22
C GLY A 492 -0.29 20.90 -5.10
N HIS A 493 -0.81 19.78 -5.60
CA HIS A 493 -2.09 19.76 -6.32
C HIS A 493 -3.19 20.49 -5.51
N PRO A 494 -3.99 21.38 -6.14
CA PRO A 494 -5.03 22.12 -5.44
C PRO A 494 -6.22 21.22 -5.07
N GLU A 495 -7.26 21.81 -4.46
CA GLU A 495 -8.54 21.15 -4.20
C GLU A 495 -8.43 19.93 -3.25
N TRP A 496 -9.28 18.93 -3.46
CA TRP A 496 -9.38 17.65 -2.77
C TRP A 496 -9.73 16.54 -3.78
N LEU A 497 -9.69 15.28 -3.33
CA LEU A 497 -10.12 14.12 -4.11
C LEU A 497 -11.53 13.73 -3.67
N ASP A 498 -12.46 13.60 -4.61
CA ASP A 498 -13.81 13.07 -4.36
C ASP A 498 -14.23 12.22 -5.55
N PHE A 499 -14.72 11.02 -5.27
CA PHE A 499 -15.12 10.05 -6.29
C PHE A 499 -16.58 10.25 -6.70
N PRO A 500 -16.98 9.84 -7.92
CA PRO A 500 -18.37 9.79 -8.32
C PRO A 500 -19.23 9.02 -7.31
N ARG A 501 -20.23 9.71 -6.77
CA ARG A 501 -21.22 9.15 -5.84
C ARG A 501 -22.51 9.94 -5.90
N LYS A 502 -23.59 9.37 -5.35
CA LYS A 502 -24.90 10.03 -5.27
C LYS A 502 -24.85 11.44 -4.68
N GLY A 503 -23.97 11.67 -3.70
CA GLY A 503 -23.83 12.96 -3.02
C GLY A 503 -23.14 14.07 -3.83
N ASN A 504 -22.56 13.75 -4.99
CA ASN A 504 -21.97 14.73 -5.91
C ASN A 504 -22.42 14.51 -7.37
N GLU A 505 -23.62 13.91 -7.54
CA GLU A 505 -24.23 13.66 -8.85
C GLU A 505 -23.36 12.82 -9.80
N GLU A 506 -22.64 11.82 -9.25
CA GLU A 506 -21.73 10.95 -10.00
C GLU A 506 -20.62 11.74 -10.75
N SER A 507 -20.16 12.86 -10.17
CA SER A 507 -19.18 13.75 -10.80
C SER A 507 -17.76 13.18 -10.77
N TYR A 508 -17.07 13.25 -11.91
CA TYR A 508 -15.64 12.95 -12.05
C TYR A 508 -14.74 14.18 -11.91
N ARG A 509 -15.31 15.36 -11.61
CA ARG A 509 -14.58 16.63 -11.56
C ARG A 509 -13.38 16.62 -10.61
N TYR A 510 -13.51 15.96 -9.46
CA TYR A 510 -12.44 15.86 -8.46
C TYR A 510 -11.72 14.51 -8.48
N ALA A 511 -12.20 13.54 -9.27
CA ALA A 511 -11.62 12.20 -9.42
C ALA A 511 -10.52 12.18 -10.49
N ARG A 512 -9.57 13.12 -10.40
CA ARG A 512 -8.55 13.35 -11.45
C ARG A 512 -7.27 13.97 -10.89
N ARG A 513 -6.23 14.06 -11.74
CA ARG A 513 -4.96 14.73 -11.44
C ARG A 513 -4.54 15.70 -12.52
N GLN A 514 -4.43 16.97 -12.14
CA GLN A 514 -4.17 18.09 -13.02
C GLN A 514 -2.67 18.23 -13.33
N TYR A 515 -2.05 17.21 -13.95
CA TYR A 515 -0.62 17.25 -14.30
C TYR A 515 -0.24 18.40 -15.25
N ASN A 516 -1.21 18.91 -16.01
CA ASN A 516 -1.07 20.13 -16.81
C ASN A 516 -0.62 21.36 -15.99
N LEU A 517 -0.90 21.39 -14.68
CA LEU A 517 -0.44 22.47 -13.78
C LEU A 517 1.09 22.46 -13.59
N VAL A 518 1.72 21.28 -13.63
CA VAL A 518 3.18 21.12 -13.55
C VAL A 518 3.83 21.37 -14.90
N ASP A 519 3.20 20.90 -15.98
CA ASP A 519 3.72 21.01 -17.34
C ASP A 519 3.71 22.46 -17.86
N THR A 520 2.90 23.33 -17.27
CA THR A 520 2.82 24.74 -17.64
C THR A 520 3.96 25.55 -17.02
N GLU A 521 4.93 25.98 -17.84
CA GLU A 521 6.20 26.58 -17.38
C GLU A 521 6.09 27.81 -16.48
N HIS A 522 5.04 28.62 -16.67
CA HIS A 522 4.87 29.86 -15.92
C HIS A 522 4.14 29.66 -14.59
N LEU A 523 3.70 28.44 -14.25
CA LEU A 523 3.05 28.16 -12.97
C LEU A 523 4.04 27.68 -11.90
N ARG A 524 3.77 28.06 -10.66
CA ARG A 524 4.62 27.80 -9.49
C ARG A 524 4.59 26.34 -9.01
N TYR A 525 3.65 25.51 -9.47
CA TYR A 525 3.60 24.07 -9.13
C TYR A 525 4.89 23.33 -9.50
N ARG A 526 5.52 23.70 -10.63
CA ARG A 526 6.80 23.15 -11.05
C ARG A 526 7.93 23.41 -10.05
N GLN A 527 7.82 24.47 -9.26
CA GLN A 527 8.83 24.81 -8.25
C GLN A 527 8.72 23.88 -7.02
N LEU A 528 7.49 23.49 -6.64
CA LEU A 528 7.26 22.46 -5.63
C LEU A 528 7.69 21.07 -6.14
N TYR A 529 7.36 20.75 -7.40
CA TYR A 529 7.82 19.54 -8.07
C TYR A 529 9.35 19.42 -8.08
N ALA A 530 10.06 20.51 -8.44
CA ALA A 530 11.52 20.54 -8.44
C ALA A 530 12.12 20.33 -7.05
N PHE A 531 11.51 20.91 -6.01
CA PHE A 531 11.96 20.69 -4.64
C PHE A 531 11.77 19.24 -4.21
N ASP A 532 10.65 18.61 -4.57
CA ASP A 532 10.41 17.21 -4.26
C ASP A 532 11.42 16.28 -4.91
N ARG A 533 11.66 16.48 -6.20
CA ARG A 533 12.69 15.75 -6.94
C ARG A 533 14.04 15.87 -6.26
N ASP A 534 14.47 17.10 -5.98
CA ASP A 534 15.81 17.35 -5.47
C ASP A 534 15.91 16.88 -3.99
N MET A 535 14.81 16.85 -3.22
CA MET A 535 14.72 16.21 -1.91
C MET A 535 14.99 14.70 -2.00
N ASN A 536 14.29 13.98 -2.88
CA ASN A 536 14.46 12.53 -3.07
C ASN A 536 15.86 12.20 -3.60
N GLN A 537 16.40 12.99 -4.55
CA GLN A 537 17.76 12.80 -5.07
C GLN A 537 18.83 13.07 -4.00
N THR A 538 18.61 14.05 -3.13
CA THR A 538 19.50 14.30 -2.00
C THR A 538 19.46 13.13 -1.01
N GLU A 539 18.29 12.52 -0.77
CA GLU A 539 18.21 11.29 0.02
C GLU A 539 18.92 10.12 -0.67
N ASP A 540 18.73 9.96 -1.97
CA ASP A 540 19.38 8.91 -2.74
C ASP A 540 20.91 9.01 -2.63
N LYS A 541 21.47 10.23 -2.64
CA LYS A 541 22.89 10.51 -2.42
C LYS A 541 23.35 10.28 -0.97
N TYR A 542 22.64 10.80 0.04
CA TYR A 542 23.14 10.83 1.44
C TYR A 542 22.54 9.78 2.37
N GLY A 543 21.25 9.48 2.21
CA GLY A 543 20.69 8.24 2.70
C GLY A 543 20.26 8.23 4.14
N TRP A 544 19.56 9.29 4.51
CA TRP A 544 19.08 9.46 5.86
C TRP A 544 17.94 8.52 6.22
N LEU A 545 17.13 8.06 5.27
CA LEU A 545 16.01 7.15 5.59
C LEU A 545 16.51 5.81 6.09
N SER A 546 17.55 5.24 5.47
CA SER A 546 18.14 3.96 5.92
C SER A 546 19.15 4.13 7.05
N SER A 547 19.33 5.34 7.58
CA SER A 547 20.23 5.61 8.69
C SER A 547 19.46 5.53 10.01
N GLY A 548 20.21 5.35 11.11
CA GLY A 548 19.64 5.38 12.45
C GLY A 548 18.86 6.66 12.78
N PRO A 549 18.21 6.69 13.95
CA PRO A 549 17.37 7.81 14.35
C PRO A 549 18.16 9.13 14.38
N ALA A 550 17.46 10.22 14.08
CA ALA A 550 18.06 11.55 14.16
C ALA A 550 18.39 11.93 15.62
N VAL A 551 19.43 12.73 15.78
CA VAL A 551 19.77 13.37 17.05
C VAL A 551 19.31 14.82 17.01
N VAL A 552 18.25 15.14 17.75
CA VAL A 552 17.70 16.49 17.81
C VAL A 552 18.51 17.34 18.78
N SER A 553 19.24 18.33 18.25
CA SER A 553 20.09 19.22 19.04
C SER A 553 19.37 20.48 19.50
N THR A 554 18.33 20.92 18.76
CA THR A 554 17.57 22.14 19.08
C THR A 554 16.09 21.98 18.76
N LEU A 555 15.25 22.28 19.76
CA LEU A 555 13.82 22.54 19.63
C LEU A 555 13.51 23.89 20.28
N ASP A 556 13.75 24.98 19.55
CA ASP A 556 13.53 26.33 20.07
C ASP A 556 12.09 26.78 19.86
N GLN A 557 11.33 26.84 20.96
CA GLN A 557 9.94 27.26 20.94
C GLN A 557 9.76 28.76 20.73
N ALA A 558 10.72 29.60 21.16
CA ALA A 558 10.62 31.04 20.97
C ALA A 558 10.90 31.38 19.51
N ASP A 559 12.07 30.93 19.04
CA ASP A 559 12.57 31.22 17.70
C ASP A 559 11.89 30.37 16.62
N LYS A 560 11.13 29.32 17.00
CA LYS A 560 10.50 28.36 16.09
C LYS A 560 11.54 27.66 15.20
N VAL A 561 12.70 27.35 15.77
CA VAL A 561 13.82 26.72 15.05
C VAL A 561 13.98 25.28 15.52
N ILE A 562 14.12 24.36 14.55
CA ILE A 562 14.41 22.95 14.78
C ILE A 562 15.76 22.64 14.14
N VAL A 563 16.65 22.01 14.90
CA VAL A 563 17.93 21.48 14.38
C VAL A 563 18.13 20.05 14.83
N PHE A 564 18.53 19.21 13.89
CA PHE A 564 18.92 17.82 14.16
C PHE A 564 19.96 17.32 13.18
N GLU A 565 20.65 16.26 13.57
CA GLU A 565 21.58 15.52 12.72
C GLU A 565 21.02 14.14 12.39
N ARG A 566 21.09 13.74 11.11
CA ARG A 566 20.76 12.37 10.66
C ARG A 566 21.66 12.00 9.49
N ALA A 567 22.20 10.79 9.47
CA ALA A 567 23.20 10.36 8.47
C ALA A 567 24.40 11.31 8.33
N LYS A 568 24.85 11.89 9.45
CA LYS A 568 25.90 12.93 9.49
C LYS A 568 25.59 14.19 8.66
N LEU A 569 24.32 14.38 8.26
CA LEU A 569 23.83 15.64 7.73
C LEU A 569 23.23 16.45 8.85
N LEU A 570 23.36 17.76 8.76
CA LEU A 570 22.75 18.73 9.66
C LEU A 570 21.52 19.35 8.98
N PHE A 571 20.38 19.22 9.62
CA PHE A 571 19.12 19.80 9.17
C PHE A 571 18.75 20.97 10.04
N ILE A 572 18.44 22.12 9.43
CA ILE A 572 18.09 23.36 10.13
C ILE A 572 16.80 23.88 9.53
N PHE A 573 15.76 24.02 10.35
CA PHE A 573 14.45 24.54 9.96
C PHE A 573 14.13 25.79 10.76
N ASN A 574 13.73 26.86 10.09
CA ASN A 574 13.14 28.04 10.71
C ASN A 574 11.65 28.11 10.32
N PHE A 575 10.76 27.77 11.24
CA PHE A 575 9.31 27.86 11.06
C PHE A 575 8.73 29.23 11.48
N HIS A 576 9.57 30.17 11.92
CA HIS A 576 9.10 31.47 12.37
C HIS A 576 8.38 32.21 11.23
N PRO A 577 7.22 32.84 11.48
CA PRO A 577 6.43 33.46 10.42
C PRO A 577 7.07 34.71 9.79
N SER A 578 7.97 35.39 10.52
CA SER A 578 8.57 36.68 10.09
C SER A 578 10.06 36.85 10.44
N ALA A 579 10.50 36.50 11.64
CA ALA A 579 11.89 36.60 12.09
C ALA A 579 12.87 35.78 11.26
N SER A 580 13.92 36.46 10.81
CA SER A 580 15.10 35.91 10.15
C SER A 580 16.29 36.14 11.06
N PHE A 581 17.18 35.15 11.18
CA PHE A 581 18.30 35.22 12.12
C PHE A 581 19.62 35.30 11.35
N SER A 582 20.34 36.42 11.43
CA SER A 582 21.62 36.65 10.72
C SER A 582 22.81 35.90 11.33
N HIS A 583 22.76 35.64 12.64
CA HIS A 583 23.84 35.00 13.40
C HIS A 583 23.25 33.94 14.34
N TYR A 584 22.46 33.01 13.79
CA TYR A 584 21.91 31.92 14.59
C TYR A 584 23.01 30.92 14.91
N ARG A 585 23.28 30.65 16.18
CA ARG A 585 24.30 29.68 16.57
C ARG A 585 23.73 28.28 16.53
N VAL A 586 24.40 27.38 15.82
CA VAL A 586 24.00 25.98 15.65
C VAL A 586 25.03 25.08 16.30
N ALA A 587 24.56 24.20 17.18
CA ALA A 587 25.36 23.17 17.84
C ALA A 587 25.58 21.99 16.87
N VAL A 588 26.82 21.51 16.78
CA VAL A 588 27.19 20.37 15.91
C VAL A 588 28.16 19.41 16.59
N GLN A 589 28.04 18.12 16.27
CA GLN A 589 28.87 17.09 16.89
C GLN A 589 30.30 17.06 16.31
N HIS A 590 30.43 17.17 15.00
CA HIS A 590 31.70 17.02 14.30
C HIS A 590 32.32 18.38 13.96
N ALA A 591 33.63 18.51 14.15
CA ALA A 591 34.38 19.64 13.62
C ALA A 591 34.47 19.52 12.10
N GLY A 592 34.65 20.65 11.45
CA GLY A 592 34.99 20.66 10.04
C GLY A 592 34.35 21.82 9.31
N LYS A 593 34.17 21.58 8.01
CA LYS A 593 33.59 22.54 7.07
C LYS A 593 32.29 22.00 6.51
N TYR A 594 31.20 22.69 6.81
CA TYR A 594 29.87 22.32 6.34
C TYR A 594 29.47 23.12 5.10
N LYS A 595 28.83 22.45 4.14
CA LYS A 595 28.28 23.06 2.92
C LYS A 595 26.83 22.69 2.70
N ILE A 596 26.07 23.61 2.12
CA ILE A 596 24.67 23.44 1.78
C ILE A 596 24.53 22.39 0.66
N GLN A 597 23.70 21.38 0.89
CA GLN A 597 23.34 20.36 -0.10
C GLN A 597 21.91 20.49 -0.60
N LEU A 598 21.03 21.04 0.24
CA LEU A 598 19.67 21.41 -0.14
C LEU A 598 19.27 22.69 0.58
N ASN A 599 18.76 23.66 -0.19
CA ASN A 599 18.30 24.95 0.32
C ASN A 599 16.89 25.22 -0.17
N SER A 600 15.90 25.21 0.73
CA SER A 600 14.51 25.44 0.34
C SER A 600 14.25 26.87 -0.17
N ASP A 601 15.13 27.83 0.12
CA ASP A 601 14.99 29.24 -0.27
C ASP A 601 15.51 29.54 -1.68
N GLU A 602 15.99 28.56 -2.44
CA GLU A 602 16.40 28.80 -3.82
C GLU A 602 15.21 29.21 -4.71
N VAL A 603 15.48 30.11 -5.67
CA VAL A 603 14.46 30.65 -6.60
C VAL A 603 13.80 29.54 -7.44
N ARG A 604 14.56 28.49 -7.80
CA ARG A 604 14.01 27.32 -8.52
C ARG A 604 12.92 26.58 -7.74
N TYR A 605 12.93 26.69 -6.42
CA TYR A 605 11.92 26.10 -5.53
C TYR A 605 10.86 27.11 -5.08
N GLY A 606 10.82 28.31 -5.68
CA GLY A 606 9.91 29.37 -5.27
C GLY A 606 10.31 30.03 -3.96
N GLY A 607 11.58 29.95 -3.57
CA GLY A 607 12.16 30.74 -2.48
C GLY A 607 12.68 32.10 -2.96
N HIS A 608 13.30 32.85 -2.06
CA HIS A 608 13.70 34.24 -2.29
C HIS A 608 15.18 34.43 -2.66
N GLY A 609 15.96 33.34 -2.71
CA GLY A 609 17.37 33.36 -3.12
C GLY A 609 18.28 34.12 -2.15
N ARG A 610 17.95 34.14 -0.85
CA ARG A 610 18.67 34.97 0.15
C ARG A 610 19.95 34.31 0.69
N ILE A 611 20.13 33.03 0.42
CA ILE A 611 21.22 32.21 0.96
C ILE A 611 22.09 31.76 -0.23
N GLN A 612 23.38 32.08 -0.19
CA GLN A 612 24.34 31.69 -1.22
C GLN A 612 24.73 30.21 -1.04
N SER A 613 24.48 29.38 -2.06
CA SER A 613 24.65 27.93 -1.98
C SER A 613 26.11 27.48 -1.80
N ASP A 614 27.08 28.32 -2.17
CA ASP A 614 28.52 28.09 -2.03
C ASP A 614 29.08 28.54 -0.67
N THR A 615 28.23 29.04 0.24
CA THR A 615 28.65 29.45 1.60
C THR A 615 29.26 28.26 2.35
N GLU A 616 30.45 28.48 2.90
CA GLU A 616 31.16 27.53 3.75
C GLU A 616 30.97 27.89 5.22
N PHE A 617 30.58 26.92 6.04
CA PHE A 617 30.39 27.09 7.48
C PHE A 617 31.48 26.34 8.25
N PHE A 618 32.33 27.08 8.97
CA PHE A 618 33.44 26.52 9.74
C PHE A 618 33.07 26.38 11.20
N THR A 619 33.30 25.20 11.78
CA THR A 619 33.05 24.97 13.21
C THR A 619 34.06 25.68 14.09
N GLU A 620 33.57 26.33 15.15
CA GLU A 620 34.38 26.90 16.23
C GLU A 620 34.39 25.94 17.43
N PRO A 621 35.47 25.86 18.21
CA PRO A 621 35.52 25.13 19.48
C PRO A 621 34.78 25.90 20.59
N MET A 622 33.53 26.28 20.32
CA MET A 622 32.65 27.00 21.22
C MET A 622 31.48 26.11 21.61
N ALA A 623 31.42 25.77 22.90
CA ALA A 623 30.38 24.92 23.44
C ALA A 623 29.01 25.62 23.38
N PHE A 624 28.00 24.90 22.90
CA PHE A 624 26.63 25.39 22.78
C PHE A 624 25.65 24.21 22.81
N ARG A 625 24.55 24.33 23.58
CA ARG A 625 23.48 23.31 23.70
C ARG A 625 24.00 21.86 23.77
N ASN A 626 24.91 21.62 24.73
CA ASN A 626 25.54 20.32 25.03
C ASN A 626 26.45 19.75 23.92
N GLN A 627 26.77 20.50 22.88
CA GLN A 627 27.83 20.16 21.94
C GLN A 627 29.08 21.00 22.22
N LEU A 628 30.25 20.43 21.95
CA LEU A 628 31.55 21.10 22.17
C LEU A 628 31.86 22.14 21.08
N ARG A 629 31.10 22.13 19.98
CA ARG A 629 31.38 22.88 18.77
C ARG A 629 30.10 23.52 18.24
N SER A 630 30.26 24.66 17.59
CA SER A 630 29.16 25.38 16.97
C SER A 630 29.66 26.29 15.84
N PHE A 631 28.74 26.77 15.01
CA PHE A 631 29.00 27.86 14.07
C PHE A 631 27.79 28.77 13.95
N LEU A 632 27.97 29.92 13.30
CA LEU A 632 26.89 30.88 13.04
C LEU A 632 26.34 30.68 11.62
N ILE A 633 25.03 30.78 11.47
CA ILE A 633 24.33 30.70 10.19
C ILE A 633 23.34 31.85 10.01
N TYR A 634 23.13 32.26 8.76
CA TYR A 634 21.97 33.03 8.37
C TYR A 634 20.82 32.09 8.00
N ILE A 635 19.71 32.16 8.74
CA ILE A 635 18.51 31.34 8.49
C ILE A 635 17.26 32.23 8.40
N PRO A 636 16.78 32.55 7.17
CA PRO A 636 15.58 33.35 6.97
C PRO A 636 14.30 32.67 7.50
N CYS A 637 13.25 33.45 7.73
CA CYS A 637 11.94 32.92 8.09
C CYS A 637 11.41 31.94 7.04
N ARG A 638 10.78 30.85 7.51
CA ARG A 638 10.20 29.78 6.68
C ARG A 638 11.19 29.15 5.68
N THR A 639 12.38 28.80 6.16
CA THR A 639 13.40 28.14 5.35
C THR A 639 13.91 26.87 6.01
N ALA A 640 14.40 25.95 5.19
CA ALA A 640 15.10 24.75 5.61
C ALA A 640 16.40 24.60 4.83
N LEU A 641 17.46 24.21 5.55
CA LEU A 641 18.77 23.92 5.01
C LEU A 641 19.19 22.51 5.41
N VAL A 642 19.82 21.80 4.48
CA VAL A 642 20.51 20.53 4.72
C VAL A 642 21.99 20.73 4.43
N LEU A 643 22.84 20.54 5.42
CA LEU A 643 24.29 20.74 5.32
C LEU A 643 25.01 19.40 5.47
N ALA A 644 26.07 19.22 4.67
CA ALA A 644 27.00 18.10 4.78
C ALA A 644 28.38 18.61 5.20
N ASN A 645 29.08 17.85 6.05
CA ASN A 645 30.46 18.17 6.45
C ASN A 645 31.44 17.58 5.42
N GLU A 646 32.20 18.41 4.71
CA GLU A 646 33.12 17.95 3.65
C GLU A 646 34.23 17.04 4.15
N ASP A 647 34.52 17.03 5.46
CA ASP A 647 35.50 16.14 6.06
C ASP A 647 34.96 14.70 6.24
N HIS A 648 33.68 14.48 5.99
CA HIS A 648 33.08 13.15 5.97
C HIS A 648 33.04 12.56 4.56
N ASP A 649 33.42 11.29 4.47
CA ASP A 649 33.17 10.50 3.29
C ASP A 649 31.68 10.10 3.23
N TYR A 650 31.00 10.60 2.19
CA TYR A 650 29.63 10.23 1.83
C TYR A 650 29.59 9.43 0.53
N SER A 651 30.76 9.11 -0.06
CA SER A 651 30.81 8.15 -1.16
C SER A 651 30.33 6.80 -0.64
N ARG A 652 29.52 6.15 -1.47
CA ARG A 652 28.87 4.88 -1.15
C ARG A 652 29.45 3.77 -2.01
#